data_AF-A0A9E1NT30-F1
#
_entry.id   AF-A0A9E1NT30-F1
#
_cell.length_a   1.000
_cell.length_b   1.000
_cell.length_c   1.000
_cell.angle_alpha   90.00
_cell.angle_beta   90.00
_cell.angle_gamma   90.00
#
_symmetry.space_group_name_H-M   'P 1'
#
loop_
_entity.id
_entity.type
_entity.pdbx_description
1 polymer ?
#
loop_
_entity_poly.entity_id
_entity_poly.type
_entity_poly.pdbx_seq_one_letter_code
_entity_poly.pdbx_strand_id
1 'polypeptide(L)'
;MAITLNLFRLLILLLFLVTGLQGACQLAWAKEEFGSVRGPQVSSIKIGPHPIYTRILVNLTEPVSYQVKPDFANKKIILILPQTGKNVRLRSRSFNDKNLKQYSVLLSKDDLQITFLLKNSNTRFFHSLSSQKSQIILDLKSENRPILRTRIGSLERNPKAQMYSGGQGKKSSRSKRAGIAGYSPKKIQELVDKAIVDKEQQGWEEYQKALKKFQSTDYTEASKLFRDFSSQYPESKYLEYVYYLKAESEYRTNLKELNPIFDKALASYQLAMREFPKSKIYDHALLKVASIFNQIGYGLEARSLFNQGLKSDPSSLYNEVRENSLAQMLMKEDRLDEAFKAFQKILIKFPNSIEAKAKIFEIANKFFKKKDYFRALKIFESGAKRWPKELNKKPEINFAMAEIYFSQKDYKKARKHFFKFLNLDPVSQNAHKALNRIGDSFVIEENYQNALAVFDESGKRKDPKLNEQGKRVLDEEGKEIREETAETQYGKVRMADIGVRSPRLKVRDIIFDVDPYYKPFKTYDKIFSEARSVEILAEVTLSRGIAYLLEQNYLKAIEELKKLLPMGPESKFFQEADRYIRQALIALVDKYAKQDGSLPILYSYSDFISLPVRDINNAQTLIQVGEAYQAIGMFAEAIKLYEKVKSVDSQKNYRDRVYLNLGKIHLESSNYDEA
;
A
#
# COMPACT_ATOMS: atom_id res chain seq x y z
N MET A 1 13.31 -8.88 77.01
CA MET A 1 14.57 -9.60 76.73
C MET A 1 14.41 -10.35 75.43
N ALA A 2 15.38 -10.20 74.52
CA ALA A 2 15.60 -10.96 73.28
C ALA A 2 14.34 -11.44 72.51
N ILE A 3 13.88 -10.66 71.52
CA ILE A 3 13.31 -11.11 70.23
C ILE A 3 12.83 -9.91 69.37
N THR A 4 12.67 -8.69 69.91
CA THR A 4 12.22 -7.52 69.13
C THR A 4 13.32 -6.68 68.45
N LEU A 5 14.59 -7.10 68.44
CA LEU A 5 15.70 -6.28 67.93
C LEU A 5 16.27 -6.67 66.54
N ASN A 6 15.84 -7.79 65.96
CA ASN A 6 16.36 -8.24 64.65
C ASN A 6 15.53 -7.81 63.44
N LEU A 7 14.28 -7.33 63.62
CA LEU A 7 13.47 -6.83 62.50
C LEU A 7 13.77 -5.37 62.12
N PHE A 8 14.37 -4.55 63.01
CA PHE A 8 14.74 -3.17 62.69
C PHE A 8 16.08 -3.04 61.95
N ARG A 9 16.98 -4.03 62.08
CA ARG A 9 18.27 -4.02 61.37
C ARG A 9 18.19 -4.49 59.92
N LEU A 10 17.20 -5.30 59.55
CA LEU A 10 17.01 -5.71 58.15
C LEU A 10 16.32 -4.62 57.32
N LEU A 11 15.48 -3.78 57.93
CA LEU A 11 14.76 -2.70 57.23
C LEU A 11 15.63 -1.45 56.96
N ILE A 12 16.67 -1.21 57.78
CA ILE A 12 17.61 -0.09 57.59
C ILE A 12 18.70 -0.42 56.55
N LEU A 13 19.08 -1.70 56.40
CA LEU A 13 20.05 -2.16 55.39
C LEU A 13 19.47 -2.20 53.97
N LEU A 14 18.14 -2.29 53.84
CA LEU A 14 17.45 -2.22 52.55
C LEU A 14 17.11 -0.78 52.11
N LEU A 15 17.13 0.20 53.04
CA LEU A 15 16.94 1.62 52.72
C LEU A 15 18.25 2.37 52.37
N PHE A 16 19.43 1.85 52.74
CA PHE A 16 20.73 2.44 52.35
C PHE A 16 21.26 1.98 50.98
N LEU A 17 20.58 1.03 50.34
CA LEU A 17 20.88 0.59 48.96
C LEU A 17 20.17 1.45 47.88
N VAL A 18 19.32 2.40 48.29
CA VAL A 18 18.55 3.26 47.38
C VAL A 18 18.97 4.74 47.42
N THR A 19 19.71 5.21 48.43
CA THR A 19 20.17 6.61 48.50
C THR A 19 21.51 6.72 49.23
N GLY A 20 22.64 6.58 48.52
CA GLY A 20 23.95 6.62 49.20
C GLY A 20 25.20 6.38 48.35
N LEU A 21 25.15 6.62 47.03
CA LEU A 21 26.36 6.77 46.20
C LEU A 21 26.32 8.15 45.52
N GLN A 22 26.05 9.18 46.33
CA GLN A 22 26.41 10.56 46.04
C GLN A 22 27.37 11.02 47.14
N GLY A 23 28.58 11.37 46.74
CA GLY A 23 29.43 12.32 47.47
C GLY A 23 30.20 11.79 48.67
N ALA A 24 31.35 11.15 48.43
CA ALA A 24 32.56 11.42 49.22
C ALA A 24 33.79 10.88 48.48
N CYS A 25 34.73 11.80 48.22
CA CYS A 25 36.11 11.67 47.72
C CYS A 25 36.37 12.25 46.31
N GLN A 26 36.28 13.59 46.23
CA GLN A 26 37.41 14.40 45.74
C GLN A 26 38.57 14.18 46.74
N LEU A 27 39.82 13.93 46.37
CA LEU A 27 40.67 14.73 45.50
C LEU A 27 41.93 13.93 45.08
N ALA A 28 42.45 14.31 43.91
CA ALA A 28 43.80 14.09 43.41
C ALA A 28 44.17 12.65 43.03
N TRP A 29 44.09 12.33 41.74
CA TRP A 29 45.18 12.61 40.80
C TRP A 29 44.60 13.08 39.46
N ALA A 30 44.95 14.31 39.09
CA ALA A 30 44.65 14.89 37.81
C ALA A 30 45.47 14.22 36.70
N LYS A 31 44.80 13.63 35.71
CA LYS A 31 45.32 13.55 34.34
C LYS A 31 44.21 13.33 33.32
N GLU A 32 43.95 14.41 32.58
CA GLU A 32 43.35 14.49 31.24
C GLU A 32 41.87 14.09 31.10
N GLU A 33 41.01 15.10 31.29
CA GLU A 33 39.68 15.17 30.71
C GLU A 33 39.75 15.08 29.17
N PHE A 34 39.07 14.10 28.59
CA PHE A 34 38.43 14.22 27.28
C PHE A 34 37.03 13.63 27.36
N GLY A 35 36.03 14.49 27.19
CA GLY A 35 34.62 14.22 27.45
C GLY A 35 34.03 13.06 26.65
N SER A 36 33.16 12.29 27.30
CA SER A 36 32.25 11.36 26.62
C SER A 36 31.20 12.16 25.85
N VAL A 37 31.28 12.14 24.52
CA VAL A 37 30.28 12.75 23.63
C VAL A 37 28.95 11.98 23.79
N ARG A 38 27.93 12.60 24.39
CA ARG A 38 26.52 12.21 24.23
C ARG A 38 26.08 12.64 22.82
N GLY A 39 26.01 11.70 21.89
CA GLY A 39 25.67 11.94 20.48
C GLY A 39 25.87 10.66 19.63
N PRO A 40 25.49 10.68 18.34
CA PRO A 40 25.66 9.52 17.45
C PRO A 40 27.13 9.12 17.35
N GLN A 41 27.43 7.82 17.34
CA GLN A 41 28.81 7.33 17.31
C GLN A 41 29.05 6.34 16.17
N VAL A 42 30.26 6.36 15.60
CA VAL A 42 30.73 5.25 14.75
C VAL A 42 31.13 4.08 15.65
N SER A 43 30.35 3.01 15.59
CA SER A 43 30.51 1.81 16.40
C SER A 43 31.59 0.88 15.85
N SER A 44 31.65 0.69 14.53
CA SER A 44 32.67 -0.14 13.88
C SER A 44 32.79 0.13 12.38
N ILE A 45 33.97 -0.12 11.82
CA ILE A 45 34.23 -0.10 10.38
C ILE A 45 34.74 -1.46 9.95
N LYS A 46 34.09 -2.09 8.97
CA LYS A 46 34.46 -3.44 8.49
C LYS A 46 34.30 -3.57 6.99
N ILE A 47 34.99 -4.53 6.40
CA ILE A 47 34.76 -4.92 5.00
C ILE A 47 33.58 -5.90 4.97
N GLY A 48 32.56 -5.57 4.19
CA GLY A 48 31.37 -6.40 3.98
C GLY A 48 31.49 -7.27 2.73
N PRO A 49 30.67 -8.34 2.62
CA PRO A 49 30.65 -9.18 1.43
C PRO A 49 30.07 -8.41 0.23
N HIS A 50 30.81 -8.38 -0.88
CA HIS A 50 30.30 -7.96 -2.17
C HIS A 50 31.05 -8.69 -3.30
N PRO A 51 30.35 -9.22 -4.33
CA PRO A 51 30.97 -10.06 -5.36
C PRO A 51 31.98 -9.33 -6.28
N ILE A 52 32.08 -8.00 -6.21
CA ILE A 52 32.76 -7.18 -7.23
C ILE A 52 33.53 -6.03 -6.58
N TYR A 53 32.86 -5.21 -5.77
CA TYR A 53 33.45 -4.07 -5.05
C TYR A 53 34.13 -4.49 -3.74
N THR A 54 35.07 -3.67 -3.26
CA THR A 54 35.43 -3.66 -1.83
C THR A 54 34.36 -2.84 -1.13
N ARG A 55 33.45 -3.53 -0.42
CA ARG A 55 32.38 -2.89 0.33
C ARG A 55 32.86 -2.57 1.74
N ILE A 56 32.85 -1.29 2.10
CA ILE A 56 33.15 -0.82 3.45
C ILE A 56 31.84 -0.48 4.15
N LEU A 57 31.67 -1.01 5.35
CA LEU A 57 30.50 -0.82 6.19
C LEU A 57 30.91 -0.01 7.42
N VAL A 58 30.47 1.24 7.49
CA VAL A 58 30.64 2.13 8.65
C VAL A 58 29.35 2.06 9.46
N ASN A 59 29.39 1.33 10.57
CA ASN A 59 28.24 1.14 11.46
C ASN A 59 28.13 2.33 12.40
N LEU A 60 26.92 2.85 12.55
CA LEU A 60 26.58 3.96 13.41
C LEU A 60 25.60 3.49 14.49
N THR A 61 25.58 4.16 15.63
CA THR A 61 24.54 3.95 16.66
C THR A 61 23.20 4.53 16.19
N GLU A 62 23.23 5.66 15.49
CA GLU A 62 22.08 6.39 14.96
C GLU A 62 22.41 6.95 13.57
N PRO A 63 21.42 7.24 12.70
CA PRO A 63 21.67 7.83 11.39
C PRO A 63 22.28 9.24 11.50
N VAL A 64 23.31 9.52 10.70
CA VAL A 64 23.94 10.87 10.64
C VAL A 64 24.08 11.36 9.21
N SER A 65 24.03 12.67 9.03
CA SER A 65 24.45 13.32 7.79
C SER A 65 25.97 13.22 7.65
N TYR A 66 26.47 13.17 6.42
CA TYR A 66 27.90 13.03 6.17
C TYR A 66 28.31 13.66 4.84
N GLN A 67 29.60 14.03 4.75
CA GLN A 67 30.22 14.49 3.51
C GLN A 67 31.32 13.53 3.09
N VAL A 68 31.43 13.28 1.78
CA VAL A 68 32.52 12.49 1.20
C VAL A 68 33.39 13.39 0.34
N LYS A 69 34.66 13.57 0.71
CA LYS A 69 35.65 14.35 -0.01
C LYS A 69 36.71 13.43 -0.60
N PRO A 70 36.67 13.12 -1.91
CA PRO A 70 37.69 12.31 -2.55
C PRO A 70 38.94 13.14 -2.90
N ASP A 71 40.11 12.62 -2.55
CA ASP A 71 41.43 13.12 -2.95
C ASP A 71 42.20 11.98 -3.64
N PHE A 72 41.83 11.75 -4.89
CA PHE A 72 42.40 10.69 -5.70
C PHE A 72 43.89 10.89 -6.01
N ALA A 73 44.37 12.13 -6.04
CA ALA A 73 45.78 12.45 -6.27
C ALA A 73 46.64 11.86 -5.14
N ASN A 74 46.17 12.01 -3.89
CA ASN A 74 46.82 11.45 -2.71
C ASN A 74 46.29 10.07 -2.29
N LYS A 75 45.49 9.42 -3.15
CA LYS A 75 44.87 8.09 -2.92
C LYS A 75 44.01 8.04 -1.65
N LYS A 76 43.25 9.08 -1.33
CA LYS A 76 42.43 9.16 -0.12
C LYS A 76 40.96 9.41 -0.45
N ILE A 77 40.07 8.86 0.36
CA ILE A 77 38.67 9.29 0.45
C ILE A 77 38.42 9.67 1.90
N ILE A 78 37.96 10.89 2.13
CA ILE A 78 37.71 11.44 3.46
C ILE A 78 36.21 11.46 3.68
N LEU A 79 35.75 10.76 4.71
CA LEU A 79 34.38 10.79 5.21
C LEU A 79 34.34 11.69 6.45
N ILE A 80 33.54 12.75 6.39
CA ILE A 80 33.36 13.72 7.48
C ILE A 80 31.95 13.55 8.04
N LEU A 81 31.88 13.30 9.35
CA LEU A 81 30.65 13.04 10.10
C LEU A 81 30.50 14.12 11.18
N PRO A 82 29.67 15.15 10.93
CA PRO A 82 29.48 16.22 11.90
C PRO A 82 28.81 15.73 13.18
N GLN A 83 29.18 16.32 14.32
CA GLN A 83 28.63 16.03 15.66
C GLN A 83 28.61 14.55 16.03
N THR A 84 29.53 13.78 15.44
CA THR A 84 29.57 12.32 15.58
C THR A 84 30.76 11.93 16.44
N GLY A 85 30.52 11.13 17.47
CA GLY A 85 31.56 10.60 18.35
C GLY A 85 32.23 9.33 17.79
N LYS A 86 33.34 8.96 18.41
CA LYS A 86 34.06 7.72 18.11
C LYS A 86 33.88 6.73 19.25
N ASN A 87 33.46 5.49 18.95
CA ASN A 87 33.49 4.44 19.97
C ASN A 87 34.93 4.19 20.46
N VAL A 88 35.13 4.01 21.76
CA VAL A 88 36.44 3.80 22.42
C VAL A 88 37.26 2.66 21.78
N ARG A 89 36.58 1.64 21.26
CA ARG A 89 37.22 0.48 20.61
C ARG A 89 37.55 0.69 19.13
N LEU A 90 37.04 1.76 18.51
CA LEU A 90 37.36 2.07 17.12
C LEU A 90 38.82 2.54 17.05
N ARG A 91 39.64 1.87 16.25
CA ARG A 91 41.03 2.28 16.00
C ARG A 91 41.26 2.30 14.50
N SER A 92 42.24 3.08 14.07
CA SER A 92 42.76 3.02 12.69
C SER A 92 43.26 1.60 12.43
N ARG A 93 42.94 1.02 11.26
CA ARG A 93 43.35 -0.35 10.92
C ARG A 93 43.76 -0.43 9.44
N SER A 94 44.75 -1.27 9.17
CA SER A 94 45.09 -1.71 7.82
C SER A 94 44.23 -2.92 7.43
N PHE A 95 44.02 -3.09 6.12
CA PHE A 95 43.29 -4.23 5.58
C PHE A 95 44.10 -4.89 4.48
N ASN A 96 44.06 -6.22 4.44
CA ASN A 96 44.52 -6.97 3.29
C ASN A 96 43.41 -7.05 2.22
N ASP A 97 43.10 -5.91 1.60
CA ASP A 97 42.04 -5.79 0.60
C ASP A 97 42.58 -5.32 -0.76
N LYS A 98 41.92 -5.68 -1.85
CA LYS A 98 42.36 -5.35 -3.22
C LYS A 98 42.33 -3.86 -3.57
N ASN A 99 41.45 -3.06 -2.95
CA ASN A 99 41.27 -1.63 -3.24
C ASN A 99 41.65 -0.72 -2.06
N LEU A 100 41.47 -1.18 -0.81
CA LEU A 100 41.73 -0.42 0.41
C LEU A 100 43.04 -0.85 1.09
N LYS A 101 43.89 0.11 1.45
CA LYS A 101 45.13 -0.13 2.20
C LYS A 101 44.91 -0.04 3.71
N GLN A 102 44.25 1.03 4.15
CA GLN A 102 43.92 1.25 5.57
C GLN A 102 42.83 2.31 5.70
N TYR A 103 42.29 2.47 6.91
CA TYR A 103 41.60 3.69 7.30
C TYR A 103 42.20 4.27 8.58
N SER A 104 42.15 5.60 8.68
CA SER A 104 42.47 6.33 9.90
C SER A 104 41.27 7.10 10.40
N VAL A 105 41.10 7.17 11.73
CA VAL A 105 40.01 7.91 12.36
C VAL A 105 40.59 9.03 13.21
N LEU A 106 40.20 10.26 12.91
CA LEU A 106 40.57 11.47 13.63
C LEU A 106 39.29 12.10 14.18
N LEU A 107 39.24 12.34 15.48
CA LEU A 107 38.18 13.12 16.11
C LEU A 107 38.68 14.56 16.25
N SER A 108 38.00 15.50 15.60
CA SER A 108 38.16 16.94 15.79
C SER A 108 37.03 17.46 16.70
N LYS A 109 37.15 18.68 17.24
CA LYS A 109 36.28 19.25 18.31
C LYS A 109 34.80 18.83 18.20
N ASP A 110 34.21 18.93 17.01
CA ASP A 110 32.81 18.56 16.77
C ASP A 110 32.60 17.49 15.68
N ASP A 111 33.64 17.10 14.93
CA ASP A 111 33.49 16.25 13.73
C ASP A 111 34.37 14.99 13.81
N LEU A 112 33.82 13.85 13.40
CA LEU A 112 34.60 12.63 13.19
C LEU A 112 35.00 12.50 11.72
N GLN A 113 36.30 12.49 11.48
CA GLN A 113 36.88 12.29 10.16
C GLN A 113 37.45 10.88 10.01
N ILE A 114 36.97 10.15 9.01
CA ILE A 114 37.50 8.84 8.63
C ILE A 114 38.18 8.99 7.27
N THR A 115 39.48 8.72 7.21
CA THR A 115 40.24 8.76 5.95
C THR A 115 40.54 7.35 5.48
N PHE A 116 39.98 6.96 4.35
CA PHE A 116 40.25 5.69 3.67
C PHE A 116 41.41 5.88 2.70
N LEU A 117 42.54 5.19 2.96
CA LEU A 117 43.69 5.19 2.08
C LEU A 117 43.57 4.06 1.05
N LEU A 118 43.54 4.42 -0.22
CA LEU A 118 43.36 3.54 -1.36
C LEU A 118 44.70 2.98 -1.84
N LYS A 119 44.69 1.79 -2.46
CA LYS A 119 45.87 1.25 -3.15
C LYS A 119 46.15 1.97 -4.48
N ASN A 120 45.08 2.32 -5.20
CA ASN A 120 45.13 2.98 -6.50
C ASN A 120 44.45 4.36 -6.47
N SER A 121 45.07 5.35 -7.09
CA SER A 121 44.51 6.70 -7.30
C SER A 121 43.26 6.64 -8.19
N ASN A 122 43.22 5.69 -9.11
CA ASN A 122 42.17 5.51 -10.09
C ASN A 122 41.08 4.54 -9.59
N THR A 123 40.28 4.99 -8.63
CA THR A 123 39.27 4.15 -7.96
C THR A 123 37.89 4.80 -8.07
N ARG A 124 36.93 4.09 -8.67
CA ARG A 124 35.52 4.48 -8.60
C ARG A 124 34.98 4.14 -7.22
N PHE A 125 34.11 5.00 -6.69
CA PHE A 125 33.38 4.70 -5.48
C PHE A 125 31.92 5.11 -5.57
N PHE A 126 31.09 4.39 -4.82
CA PHE A 126 29.69 4.72 -4.58
C PHE A 126 29.47 4.73 -3.07
N HIS A 127 28.60 5.60 -2.58
CA HIS A 127 28.21 5.60 -1.18
C HIS A 127 26.70 5.70 -1.04
N SER A 128 26.17 5.09 0.02
CA SER A 128 24.75 5.13 0.34
C SER A 128 24.53 4.96 1.83
N LEU A 129 23.44 5.52 2.36
CA LEU A 129 22.94 5.15 3.68
C LEU A 129 22.11 3.86 3.55
N SER A 130 22.25 2.92 4.48
CA SER A 130 21.40 1.73 4.51
C SER A 130 19.98 2.10 4.98
N SER A 131 18.95 1.58 4.30
CA SER A 131 17.53 1.83 4.64
C SER A 131 17.02 0.98 5.81
N GLN A 132 17.78 -0.04 6.24
CA GLN A 132 17.38 -1.00 7.28
C GLN A 132 18.22 -0.91 8.56
N LYS A 133 19.39 -0.26 8.51
CA LYS A 133 20.34 -0.12 9.63
C LYS A 133 21.01 1.25 9.59
N SER A 134 21.32 1.83 10.75
CA SER A 134 22.16 3.04 10.86
C SER A 134 23.60 2.73 10.40
N GLN A 135 23.84 2.73 9.09
CA GLN A 135 25.08 2.29 8.48
C GLN A 135 25.34 3.03 7.16
N ILE A 136 26.56 3.53 6.99
CA ILE A 136 27.05 4.07 5.72
C ILE A 136 27.79 2.96 4.98
N ILE A 137 27.44 2.77 3.72
CA ILE A 137 28.05 1.79 2.83
C ILE A 137 28.89 2.57 1.81
N LEU A 138 30.16 2.18 1.65
CA LEU A 138 31.09 2.74 0.66
C LEU A 138 31.66 1.60 -0.18
N ASP A 139 31.31 1.54 -1.45
CA ASP A 139 31.74 0.50 -2.39
C ASP A 139 32.87 1.03 -3.27
N LEU A 140 34.06 0.40 -3.21
CA LEU A 140 35.25 0.79 -3.97
C LEU A 140 35.55 -0.20 -5.10
N LYS A 141 35.95 0.30 -6.26
CA LYS A 141 36.49 -0.50 -7.37
C LYS A 141 37.61 0.24 -8.07
N SER A 142 38.83 -0.26 -7.96
CA SER A 142 39.94 0.22 -8.76
C SER A 142 39.74 -0.16 -10.22
N GLU A 143 40.09 0.77 -11.12
CA GLU A 143 40.12 0.53 -12.55
C GLU A 143 41.56 0.67 -13.06
N ASN A 144 41.98 -0.24 -13.94
CA ASN A 144 43.33 -0.23 -14.50
C ASN A 144 43.49 0.80 -15.64
N ARG A 145 42.40 1.44 -16.08
CA ARG A 145 42.41 2.44 -17.16
C ARG A 145 42.37 3.84 -16.58
N PRO A 146 43.37 4.72 -16.81
CA PRO A 146 43.39 6.06 -16.23
C PRO A 146 42.11 6.82 -16.56
N ILE A 147 41.46 7.42 -15.55
CA ILE A 147 40.36 8.34 -15.76
C ILE A 147 40.92 9.54 -16.54
N LEU A 148 40.52 9.66 -17.81
CA LEU A 148 40.70 10.88 -18.58
C LEU A 148 39.84 11.97 -17.92
N ARG A 149 40.42 12.73 -17.00
CA ARG A 149 39.85 14.02 -16.61
C ARG A 149 40.01 14.94 -17.81
N THR A 150 39.00 15.05 -18.65
CA THR A 150 38.83 16.21 -19.52
C THR A 150 38.60 17.42 -18.61
N ARG A 151 39.67 18.15 -18.27
CA ARG A 151 39.53 19.49 -17.72
C ARG A 151 39.02 20.39 -18.85
N ILE A 152 37.74 20.72 -18.80
CA ILE A 152 37.14 21.82 -19.56
C ILE A 152 36.91 22.94 -18.53
N GLY A 153 37.58 24.08 -18.72
CA GLY A 153 37.52 25.32 -17.90
C GLY A 153 38.45 25.29 -16.67
N SER A 154 39.15 26.34 -16.25
CA SER A 154 39.31 27.74 -16.66
C SER A 154 40.68 28.20 -16.12
N LEU A 155 41.41 29.04 -16.86
CA LEU A 155 42.64 29.68 -16.38
C LEU A 155 42.27 30.75 -15.35
N GLU A 156 42.43 30.46 -14.05
CA GLU A 156 42.56 31.50 -13.04
C GLU A 156 43.99 32.07 -13.09
N ARG A 157 44.10 33.31 -13.54
CA ARG A 157 45.30 34.14 -13.37
C ARG A 157 45.51 34.38 -11.87
N ASN A 158 46.67 33.98 -11.35
CA ASN A 158 47.12 34.39 -10.04
C ASN A 158 48.20 35.49 -10.20
N PRO A 159 47.94 36.74 -9.77
CA PRO A 159 48.89 37.85 -9.89
C PRO A 159 49.82 37.82 -8.69
N LYS A 160 50.96 37.12 -8.81
CA LYS A 160 52.12 37.22 -7.88
C LYS A 160 53.32 36.45 -8.46
N ALA A 161 54.03 37.07 -9.40
CA ALA A 161 55.43 36.74 -9.73
C ALA A 161 55.98 37.78 -10.72
N GLN A 162 56.14 39.01 -10.24
CA GLN A 162 57.16 39.92 -10.76
C GLN A 162 58.25 40.00 -9.69
N MET A 163 59.50 40.07 -10.13
CA MET A 163 60.76 39.95 -9.37
C MET A 163 61.19 38.49 -9.11
N TYR A 164 62.10 37.98 -9.95
CA TYR A 164 63.55 38.10 -9.74
C TYR A 164 64.25 37.68 -11.04
N SER A 165 65.09 38.57 -11.58
CA SER A 165 66.10 38.24 -12.57
C SER A 165 67.34 37.67 -11.87
N GLY A 166 68.05 36.78 -12.57
CA GLY A 166 69.44 36.45 -12.28
C GLY A 166 69.67 34.99 -11.88
N GLY A 167 70.43 34.26 -12.69
CA GLY A 167 71.05 32.99 -12.30
C GLY A 167 71.09 31.95 -13.40
N GLN A 168 72.21 31.90 -14.11
CA GLN A 168 72.56 30.81 -15.04
C GLN A 168 72.68 29.45 -14.30
N GLY A 169 72.35 28.37 -15.01
CA GLY A 169 73.01 27.09 -14.82
C GLY A 169 72.11 25.86 -14.59
N LYS A 170 71.84 25.13 -15.67
CA LYS A 170 72.25 23.73 -15.92
C LYS A 170 71.29 23.03 -16.87
N LYS A 171 71.85 22.60 -18.01
CA LYS A 171 71.23 21.65 -18.95
C LYS A 171 70.91 20.35 -18.19
N SER A 172 69.66 19.89 -18.27
CA SER A 172 69.37 18.46 -18.18
C SER A 172 68.17 18.08 -19.06
N SER A 173 68.40 17.05 -19.87
CA SER A 173 67.43 16.15 -20.47
C SER A 173 66.25 16.76 -21.25
N ARG A 174 66.41 16.84 -22.59
CA ARG A 174 65.28 16.86 -23.54
C ARG A 174 64.30 15.74 -23.18
N SER A 175 63.15 16.12 -22.64
CA SER A 175 61.97 15.26 -22.57
C SER A 175 61.80 14.55 -23.91
N LYS A 176 61.91 13.22 -23.92
CA LYS A 176 61.50 12.40 -25.07
C LYS A 176 60.02 12.74 -25.31
N ARG A 177 59.74 13.56 -26.32
CA ARG A 177 58.37 13.85 -26.77
C ARG A 177 57.71 12.51 -27.01
N ALA A 178 56.70 12.20 -26.21
CA ALA A 178 55.85 11.03 -26.43
C ALA A 178 55.20 11.21 -27.81
N GLY A 179 55.76 10.54 -28.82
CA GLY A 179 55.19 10.49 -30.17
C GLY A 179 54.18 9.34 -30.25
N ILE A 180 53.08 9.57 -30.95
CA ILE A 180 52.14 8.50 -31.28
C ILE A 180 52.81 7.64 -32.37
N ALA A 181 53.02 6.35 -32.10
CA ALA A 181 53.66 5.43 -33.05
C ALA A 181 52.91 5.46 -34.39
N GLY A 182 53.64 5.71 -35.50
CA GLY A 182 53.08 5.82 -36.84
C GLY A 182 52.69 7.24 -37.31
N TYR A 183 52.82 8.27 -36.47
CA TYR A 183 52.49 9.66 -36.84
C TYR A 183 53.62 10.64 -36.51
N SER A 184 53.99 11.49 -37.46
CA SER A 184 54.91 12.61 -37.21
C SER A 184 54.20 13.72 -36.42
N PRO A 185 54.91 14.54 -35.62
CA PRO A 185 54.30 15.68 -34.91
C PRO A 185 53.54 16.64 -35.84
N LYS A 186 54.02 16.82 -37.08
CA LYS A 186 53.36 17.62 -38.11
C LYS A 186 52.03 16.98 -38.57
N LYS A 187 52.02 15.67 -38.77
CA LYS A 187 50.81 14.91 -39.14
C LYS A 187 49.78 14.86 -38.00
N ILE A 188 50.22 14.84 -36.74
CA ILE A 188 49.32 14.97 -35.58
C ILE A 188 48.69 16.36 -35.54
N GLN A 189 49.49 17.41 -35.74
CA GLN A 189 48.99 18.79 -35.79
C GLN A 189 47.97 18.97 -36.92
N GLU A 190 48.28 18.49 -38.13
CA GLU A 190 47.34 18.51 -39.28
C GLU A 190 46.03 17.75 -38.97
N LEU A 191 46.08 16.61 -38.29
CA LEU A 191 44.89 15.86 -37.88
C LEU A 191 44.07 16.58 -36.81
N VAL A 192 44.75 17.24 -35.86
CA VAL A 192 44.08 18.03 -34.81
C VAL A 192 43.43 19.27 -35.42
N ASP A 193 44.13 20.00 -36.28
CA ASP A 193 43.61 21.19 -36.95
C ASP A 193 42.43 20.81 -37.86
N LYS A 194 42.55 19.72 -38.63
CA LYS A 194 41.43 19.18 -39.41
C LYS A 194 40.25 18.75 -38.54
N ALA A 195 40.49 18.17 -37.36
CA ALA A 195 39.43 17.78 -36.43
C ALA A 195 38.77 18.98 -35.74
N ILE A 196 39.49 20.08 -35.52
CA ILE A 196 38.94 21.34 -35.00
C ILE A 196 38.05 21.98 -36.06
N VAL A 197 38.54 22.09 -37.29
CA VAL A 197 37.76 22.60 -38.43
C VAL A 197 36.53 21.74 -38.70
N ASP A 198 36.65 20.40 -38.66
CA ASP A 198 35.49 19.50 -38.77
C ASP A 198 34.49 19.74 -37.64
N LYS A 199 34.94 19.96 -36.39
CA LYS A 199 34.02 20.24 -35.28
C LYS A 199 33.27 21.57 -35.45
N GLU A 200 33.96 22.61 -35.92
CA GLU A 200 33.35 23.92 -36.19
C GLU A 200 32.36 23.84 -37.35
N GLN A 201 32.76 23.24 -38.48
CA GLN A 201 31.88 23.05 -39.65
C GLN A 201 30.65 22.20 -39.33
N GLN A 202 30.77 21.25 -38.39
CA GLN A 202 29.69 20.36 -37.98
C GLN A 202 28.86 20.93 -36.82
N GLY A 203 29.17 22.13 -36.30
CA GLY A 203 28.43 22.80 -35.23
C GLY A 203 28.56 22.16 -33.85
N TRP A 204 29.66 21.47 -33.56
CA TRP A 204 29.80 20.65 -32.34
C TRP A 204 29.47 21.40 -31.04
N GLU A 205 29.92 22.65 -30.88
CA GLU A 205 29.68 23.44 -29.67
C GLU A 205 28.20 23.82 -29.51
N GLU A 206 27.53 24.19 -30.60
CA GLU A 206 26.10 24.49 -30.62
C GLU A 206 25.26 23.24 -30.32
N TYR A 207 25.65 22.09 -30.88
CA TYR A 207 25.03 20.80 -30.56
C TYR A 207 25.19 20.46 -29.08
N GLN A 208 26.39 20.61 -28.51
CA GLN A 208 26.63 20.37 -27.08
C GLN A 208 25.85 21.34 -26.19
N LYS A 209 25.75 22.61 -26.58
CA LYS A 209 24.94 23.62 -25.88
C LYS A 209 23.47 23.21 -25.84
N ALA A 210 22.90 22.81 -26.98
CA ALA A 210 21.51 22.33 -27.07
C ALA A 210 21.29 21.06 -26.24
N LEU A 211 22.22 20.09 -26.34
CA LEU A 211 22.17 18.85 -25.57
C LEU A 211 22.25 19.09 -24.06
N LYS A 212 23.08 20.04 -23.61
CA LYS A 212 23.17 20.42 -22.20
C LYS A 212 21.83 20.95 -21.68
N LYS A 213 21.14 21.79 -22.46
CA LYS A 213 19.79 22.29 -22.13
C LYS A 213 18.77 21.16 -22.05
N PHE A 214 18.83 20.21 -22.98
CA PHE A 214 17.99 19.02 -22.97
C PHE A 214 18.21 18.18 -21.69
N GLN A 215 19.48 17.93 -21.34
CA GLN A 215 19.87 17.17 -20.14
C GLN A 215 19.49 17.90 -18.84
N SER A 216 19.51 19.24 -18.82
CA SER A 216 19.01 20.04 -17.70
C SER A 216 17.48 20.15 -17.65
N THR A 217 16.75 19.41 -18.50
CA THR A 217 15.28 19.40 -18.60
C THR A 217 14.64 20.72 -19.04
N ASP A 218 15.44 21.65 -19.55
CA ASP A 218 15.00 22.91 -20.14
C ASP A 218 14.62 22.66 -21.61
N TYR A 219 13.51 21.92 -21.79
CA TYR A 219 13.08 21.42 -23.09
C TYR A 219 12.61 22.54 -24.03
N THR A 220 12.11 23.64 -23.47
CA THR A 220 11.72 24.84 -24.22
C THR A 220 12.93 25.46 -24.93
N GLU A 221 14.01 25.71 -24.19
CA GLU A 221 15.23 26.28 -24.78
C GLU A 221 15.97 25.24 -25.63
N ALA A 222 15.97 23.96 -25.22
CA ALA A 222 16.57 22.89 -26.00
C ALA A 222 15.94 22.77 -27.39
N SER A 223 14.61 22.77 -27.50
CA SER A 223 13.90 22.72 -28.79
C SER A 223 14.28 23.89 -29.69
N LYS A 224 14.35 25.11 -29.12
CA LYS A 224 14.77 26.32 -29.83
C LYS A 224 16.20 26.18 -30.37
N LEU A 225 17.14 25.77 -29.53
CA LEU A 225 18.54 25.60 -29.92
C LEU A 225 18.72 24.49 -30.98
N PHE A 226 17.98 23.39 -30.88
CA PHE A 226 18.01 22.34 -31.91
C PHE A 226 17.44 22.81 -33.25
N ARG A 227 16.37 23.61 -33.23
CA ARG A 227 15.84 24.25 -34.45
C ARG A 227 16.88 25.19 -35.07
N ASP A 228 17.47 26.07 -34.26
CA ASP A 228 18.45 27.04 -34.74
C ASP A 228 19.70 26.33 -35.29
N PHE A 229 20.12 25.22 -34.66
CA PHE A 229 21.18 24.35 -35.17
C PHE A 229 20.88 23.81 -36.59
N SER A 230 19.66 23.29 -36.81
CA SER A 230 19.30 22.72 -38.11
C SER A 230 19.33 23.74 -39.25
N SER A 231 19.11 25.02 -38.95
CA SER A 231 19.23 26.12 -39.93
C SER A 231 20.67 26.55 -40.18
N GLN A 232 21.52 26.53 -39.15
CA GLN A 232 22.92 26.98 -39.24
C GLN A 232 23.85 25.92 -39.82
N TYR A 233 23.54 24.64 -39.61
CA TYR A 233 24.40 23.51 -39.99
C TYR A 233 23.62 22.44 -40.78
N PRO A 234 23.11 22.77 -41.99
CA PRO A 234 22.25 21.88 -42.79
C PRO A 234 22.96 20.64 -43.35
N GLU A 235 24.29 20.58 -43.31
CA GLU A 235 25.11 19.44 -43.74
C GLU A 235 25.77 18.71 -42.56
N SER A 236 25.32 18.97 -41.33
CA SER A 236 25.93 18.37 -40.14
C SER A 236 25.57 16.91 -39.97
N LYS A 237 26.57 16.09 -39.61
CA LYS A 237 26.43 14.68 -39.21
C LYS A 237 25.59 14.50 -37.94
N TYR A 238 25.32 15.56 -37.18
CA TYR A 238 24.48 15.51 -35.99
C TYR A 238 22.99 15.71 -36.27
N LEU A 239 22.61 16.03 -37.52
CA LEU A 239 21.23 16.37 -37.84
C LEU A 239 20.23 15.27 -37.46
N GLU A 240 20.53 14.00 -37.68
CA GLU A 240 19.63 12.91 -37.29
C GLU A 240 19.26 12.94 -35.78
N TYR A 241 20.24 13.29 -34.92
CA TYR A 241 20.03 13.45 -33.48
C TYR A 241 19.30 14.75 -33.17
N VAL A 242 19.64 15.84 -33.86
CA VAL A 242 19.05 17.17 -33.65
C VAL A 242 17.57 17.18 -33.95
N TYR A 243 17.16 16.63 -35.11
CA TYR A 243 15.75 16.52 -35.48
C TYR A 243 14.97 15.67 -34.47
N TYR A 244 15.53 14.52 -34.05
CA TYR A 244 14.91 13.68 -33.03
C TYR A 244 14.81 14.37 -31.66
N LEU A 245 15.91 14.97 -31.18
CA LEU A 245 15.97 15.59 -29.85
C LEU A 245 15.11 16.85 -29.79
N LYS A 246 14.95 17.58 -30.90
CA LYS A 246 13.94 18.64 -31.03
C LYS A 246 12.53 18.09 -30.79
N ALA A 247 12.16 17.01 -31.50
CA ALA A 247 10.85 16.38 -31.34
C ALA A 247 10.61 15.86 -29.92
N GLU A 248 11.62 15.23 -29.30
CA GLU A 248 11.55 14.76 -27.91
C GLU A 248 11.45 15.94 -26.91
N SER A 249 12.10 17.07 -27.19
CA SER A 249 11.98 18.29 -26.38
C SER A 249 10.56 18.87 -26.44
N GLU A 250 9.97 18.94 -27.63
CA GLU A 250 8.59 19.39 -27.82
C GLU A 250 7.61 18.45 -27.11
N TYR A 251 7.78 17.13 -27.25
CA TYR A 251 6.99 16.12 -26.56
C TYR A 251 7.04 16.29 -25.03
N ARG A 252 8.24 16.47 -24.46
CA ARG A 252 8.43 16.57 -23.00
C ARG A 252 7.98 17.90 -22.41
N THR A 253 7.98 18.97 -23.21
CA THR A 253 7.40 20.26 -22.81
C THR A 253 5.91 20.10 -22.55
N ASN A 254 5.19 19.50 -23.50
CA ASN A 254 3.73 19.39 -23.44
C ASN A 254 3.26 18.32 -22.46
N LEU A 255 4.06 17.26 -22.20
CA LEU A 255 3.71 16.20 -21.24
C LEU A 255 3.44 16.72 -19.81
N LYS A 256 3.91 17.92 -19.46
CA LYS A 256 3.68 18.54 -18.14
C LYS A 256 2.32 19.25 -18.03
N GLU A 257 1.62 19.45 -19.13
CA GLU A 257 0.34 20.17 -19.17
C GLU A 257 -0.83 19.24 -18.79
N LEU A 258 -1.90 19.82 -18.25
CA LEU A 258 -3.10 19.07 -17.86
C LEU A 258 -3.79 18.41 -19.07
N ASN A 259 -3.76 19.09 -20.23
CA ASN A 259 -4.29 18.63 -21.51
C ASN A 259 -3.20 18.76 -22.59
N PRO A 260 -2.27 17.78 -22.67
CA PRO A 260 -1.10 17.91 -23.54
C PRO A 260 -1.48 17.87 -25.03
N ILE A 261 -1.04 18.88 -25.79
CA ILE A 261 -1.22 18.94 -27.25
C ILE A 261 0.07 18.48 -27.93
N PHE A 262 0.02 17.38 -28.70
CA PHE A 262 1.23 16.76 -29.26
C PHE A 262 1.51 17.09 -30.73
N ASP A 263 0.72 17.95 -31.38
CA ASP A 263 0.80 18.20 -32.84
C ASP A 263 2.20 18.62 -33.30
N LYS A 264 2.85 19.55 -32.57
CA LYS A 264 4.21 20.00 -32.88
C LYS A 264 5.23 18.85 -32.79
N ALA A 265 5.17 18.10 -31.68
CA ALA A 265 6.06 16.98 -31.46
C ALA A 265 5.86 15.87 -32.51
N LEU A 266 4.61 15.58 -32.86
CA LEU A 266 4.25 14.60 -33.88
C LEU A 266 4.83 15.00 -35.25
N ALA A 267 4.62 16.26 -35.65
CA ALA A 267 5.18 16.81 -36.88
C ALA A 267 6.71 16.76 -36.88
N SER A 268 7.36 17.10 -35.77
CA SER A 268 8.83 17.04 -35.64
C SER A 268 9.36 15.61 -35.69
N TYR A 269 8.68 14.63 -35.08
CA TYR A 269 9.08 13.22 -35.19
C TYR A 269 8.91 12.68 -36.61
N GLN A 270 7.78 12.99 -37.26
CA GLN A 270 7.52 12.60 -38.65
C GLN A 270 8.55 13.21 -39.59
N LEU A 271 8.93 14.48 -39.37
CA LEU A 271 10.01 15.14 -40.10
C LEU A 271 11.34 14.42 -39.89
N ALA A 272 11.73 14.11 -38.65
CA ALA A 272 12.95 13.36 -38.36
C ALA A 272 12.99 12.00 -39.06
N MET A 273 11.86 11.28 -39.08
CA MET A 273 11.72 10.00 -39.77
C MET A 273 11.80 10.12 -41.29
N ARG A 274 11.29 11.21 -41.87
CA ARG A 274 11.29 11.47 -43.31
C ARG A 274 12.67 11.86 -43.83
N GLU A 275 13.36 12.76 -43.13
CA GLU A 275 14.69 13.22 -43.51
C GLU A 275 15.75 12.13 -43.27
N PHE A 276 15.58 11.28 -42.25
CA PHE A 276 16.55 10.25 -41.88
C PHE A 276 15.94 8.84 -41.79
N PRO A 277 15.41 8.27 -42.90
CA PRO A 277 14.70 6.99 -42.89
C PRO A 277 15.58 5.77 -42.59
N LYS A 278 16.90 5.91 -42.75
CA LYS A 278 17.90 4.86 -42.44
C LYS A 278 18.58 5.06 -41.09
N SER A 279 18.20 6.09 -40.33
CA SER A 279 18.82 6.36 -39.02
C SER A 279 18.47 5.28 -38.02
N LYS A 280 19.41 4.97 -37.11
CA LYS A 280 19.15 4.08 -35.96
C LYS A 280 18.08 4.62 -35.03
N ILE A 281 17.80 5.92 -35.08
CA ILE A 281 16.81 6.59 -34.24
C ILE A 281 15.41 6.48 -34.84
N TYR A 282 15.29 6.16 -36.14
CA TYR A 282 14.01 6.00 -36.83
C TYR A 282 13.07 5.07 -36.07
N ASP A 283 13.58 3.93 -35.62
CA ASP A 283 12.77 2.94 -34.92
C ASP A 283 12.23 3.49 -33.58
N HIS A 284 13.04 4.25 -32.85
CA HIS A 284 12.59 4.90 -31.63
C HIS A 284 11.57 6.02 -31.91
N ALA A 285 11.78 6.81 -32.97
CA ALA A 285 10.83 7.84 -33.39
C ALA A 285 9.47 7.22 -33.77
N LEU A 286 9.48 6.10 -34.50
CA LEU A 286 8.27 5.34 -34.84
C LEU A 286 7.51 4.87 -33.58
N LEU A 287 8.23 4.37 -32.56
CA LEU A 287 7.63 4.03 -31.27
C LEU A 287 6.97 5.24 -30.60
N LYS A 288 7.64 6.40 -30.62
CA LYS A 288 7.13 7.64 -30.00
C LYS A 288 5.88 8.14 -30.68
N VAL A 289 5.87 8.18 -32.01
CA VAL A 289 4.68 8.54 -32.81
C VAL A 289 3.51 7.62 -32.48
N ALA A 290 3.72 6.30 -32.47
CA ALA A 290 2.69 5.33 -32.11
C ALA A 290 2.16 5.53 -30.67
N SER A 291 3.06 5.83 -29.74
CA SER A 291 2.71 6.09 -28.33
C SER A 291 1.89 7.37 -28.17
N ILE A 292 2.23 8.43 -28.91
CA ILE A 292 1.46 9.68 -28.96
C ILE A 292 0.06 9.37 -29.47
N PHE A 293 -0.09 8.71 -30.63
CA PHE A 293 -1.40 8.35 -31.17
C PHE A 293 -2.27 7.55 -30.17
N ASN A 294 -1.67 6.60 -29.45
CA ASN A 294 -2.38 5.86 -28.40
C ASN A 294 -2.83 6.77 -27.24
N GLN A 295 -2.02 7.77 -26.88
CA GLN A 295 -2.34 8.72 -25.81
C GLN A 295 -3.47 9.68 -26.22
N ILE A 296 -3.50 10.13 -27.47
CA ILE A 296 -4.54 11.04 -28.00
C ILE A 296 -5.81 10.31 -28.50
N GLY A 297 -5.89 8.98 -28.34
CA GLY A 297 -7.09 8.19 -28.64
C GLY A 297 -7.18 7.62 -30.06
N TYR A 298 -6.18 7.88 -30.90
CA TYR A 298 -6.08 7.35 -32.28
C TYR A 298 -5.53 5.92 -32.27
N GLY A 299 -6.38 4.99 -31.82
CA GLY A 299 -5.99 3.60 -31.55
C GLY A 299 -5.62 2.79 -32.79
N LEU A 300 -6.24 3.05 -33.95
CA LEU A 300 -5.96 2.30 -35.19
C LEU A 300 -4.56 2.64 -35.73
N GLU A 301 -4.24 3.93 -35.75
CA GLU A 301 -2.95 4.47 -36.16
C GLU A 301 -1.84 3.96 -35.24
N ALA A 302 -2.06 4.02 -33.92
CA ALA A 302 -1.12 3.49 -32.94
C ALA A 302 -0.85 1.99 -33.15
N ARG A 303 -1.90 1.18 -33.32
CA ARG A 303 -1.76 -0.27 -33.57
C ARG A 303 -0.99 -0.54 -34.87
N SER A 304 -1.31 0.18 -35.93
CA SER A 304 -0.64 0.06 -37.23
C SER A 304 0.87 0.31 -37.09
N LEU A 305 1.25 1.42 -36.45
CA LEU A 305 2.65 1.81 -36.28
C LEU A 305 3.42 0.89 -35.32
N PHE A 306 2.80 0.42 -34.23
CA PHE A 306 3.43 -0.60 -33.37
C PHE A 306 3.68 -1.90 -34.15
N ASN A 307 2.71 -2.38 -34.93
CA ASN A 307 2.88 -3.59 -35.74
C ASN A 307 3.91 -3.39 -36.86
N GLN A 308 3.96 -2.19 -37.46
CA GLN A 308 4.98 -1.83 -38.44
C GLN A 308 6.38 -1.98 -37.84
N GLY A 309 6.61 -1.40 -36.65
CA GLY A 309 7.91 -1.50 -35.96
C GLY A 309 8.29 -2.94 -35.63
N LEU A 310 7.34 -3.75 -35.17
CA LEU A 310 7.55 -5.18 -34.91
C LEU A 310 7.93 -5.97 -36.17
N LYS A 311 7.35 -5.61 -37.33
CA LYS A 311 7.61 -6.26 -38.62
C LYS A 311 8.92 -5.81 -39.24
N SER A 312 9.26 -4.52 -39.12
CA SER A 312 10.44 -3.93 -39.75
C SER A 312 11.75 -4.36 -39.10
N ASP A 313 11.77 -4.47 -37.77
CA ASP A 313 12.94 -4.94 -37.02
C ASP A 313 12.54 -5.88 -35.88
N PRO A 314 12.54 -7.20 -36.11
CA PRO A 314 12.24 -8.18 -35.06
C PRO A 314 13.22 -8.18 -33.89
N SER A 315 14.43 -7.64 -34.07
CA SER A 315 15.51 -7.59 -33.07
C SER A 315 15.56 -6.28 -32.28
N SER A 316 14.68 -5.33 -32.60
CA SER A 316 14.65 -4.02 -31.96
C SER A 316 14.51 -4.11 -30.45
N LEU A 317 15.32 -3.32 -29.74
CA LEU A 317 15.26 -3.15 -28.29
C LEU A 317 13.93 -2.55 -27.79
N TYR A 318 13.13 -1.97 -28.70
CA TYR A 318 11.84 -1.36 -28.38
C TYR A 318 10.65 -2.31 -28.55
N ASN A 319 10.86 -3.53 -29.06
CA ASN A 319 9.78 -4.47 -29.32
C ASN A 319 9.03 -4.91 -28.05
N GLU A 320 9.71 -5.02 -26.91
CA GLU A 320 9.03 -5.25 -25.62
C GLU A 320 8.01 -4.15 -25.33
N VAL A 321 8.37 -2.88 -25.56
CA VAL A 321 7.49 -1.73 -25.30
C VAL A 321 6.30 -1.73 -26.27
N ARG A 322 6.52 -2.09 -27.54
CA ARG A 322 5.46 -2.22 -28.55
C ARG A 322 4.46 -3.31 -28.19
N GLU A 323 4.96 -4.50 -27.86
CA GLU A 323 4.11 -5.63 -27.48
C GLU A 323 3.32 -5.31 -26.20
N ASN A 324 3.97 -4.71 -25.19
CA ASN A 324 3.28 -4.26 -23.98
C ASN A 324 2.19 -3.22 -24.31
N SER A 325 2.49 -2.24 -25.17
CA SER A 325 1.52 -1.22 -25.58
C SER A 325 0.30 -1.84 -26.26
N LEU A 326 0.51 -2.74 -27.23
CA LEU A 326 -0.57 -3.45 -27.92
C LEU A 326 -1.42 -4.29 -26.96
N ALA A 327 -0.79 -4.98 -26.01
CA ALA A 327 -1.48 -5.76 -24.98
C ALA A 327 -2.28 -4.88 -24.01
N GLN A 328 -1.76 -3.70 -23.66
CA GLN A 328 -2.48 -2.72 -22.84
C GLN A 328 -3.68 -2.12 -23.57
N MET A 329 -3.57 -1.89 -24.88
CA MET A 329 -4.72 -1.43 -25.67
C MET A 329 -5.86 -2.45 -25.64
N LEU A 330 -5.56 -3.76 -25.70
CA LEU A 330 -6.57 -4.81 -25.48
C LEU A 330 -7.19 -4.73 -24.07
N MET A 331 -6.41 -4.44 -23.04
CA MET A 331 -6.95 -4.23 -21.67
C MET A 331 -7.86 -3.00 -21.56
N LYS A 332 -7.56 -1.92 -22.29
CA LYS A 332 -8.39 -0.70 -22.33
C LYS A 332 -9.72 -0.96 -23.03
N GLU A 333 -9.71 -1.79 -24.07
CA GLU A 333 -10.91 -2.31 -24.77
C GLU A 333 -11.68 -3.38 -23.98
N ASP A 334 -11.29 -3.66 -22.72
CA ASP A 334 -11.90 -4.67 -21.85
C ASP A 334 -11.84 -6.12 -22.39
N ARG A 335 -10.98 -6.37 -23.38
CA ARG A 335 -10.67 -7.68 -23.97
C ARG A 335 -9.63 -8.43 -23.11
N LEU A 336 -10.01 -8.71 -21.87
CA LEU A 336 -9.10 -9.18 -20.81
C LEU A 336 -8.42 -10.51 -21.12
N ASP A 337 -9.14 -11.47 -21.72
CA ASP A 337 -8.58 -12.79 -22.04
C ASP A 337 -7.49 -12.71 -23.13
N GLU A 338 -7.70 -11.87 -24.14
CA GLU A 338 -6.74 -11.64 -25.21
C GLU A 338 -5.52 -10.87 -24.71
N ALA A 339 -5.74 -9.84 -23.89
CA ALA A 339 -4.67 -9.12 -23.22
C ALA A 339 -3.83 -10.05 -22.34
N PHE A 340 -4.46 -10.92 -21.56
CA PHE A 340 -3.76 -11.89 -20.70
C PHE A 340 -2.88 -12.83 -21.53
N LYS A 341 -3.41 -13.39 -22.62
CA LYS A 341 -2.63 -14.21 -23.57
C LYS A 341 -1.47 -13.42 -24.18
N ALA A 342 -1.67 -12.15 -24.51
CA ALA A 342 -0.62 -11.29 -25.04
C ALA A 342 0.51 -11.07 -24.01
N PHE A 343 0.19 -10.72 -22.76
CA PHE A 343 1.21 -10.58 -21.71
C PHE A 343 1.92 -11.91 -21.38
N GLN A 344 1.22 -13.04 -21.46
CA GLN A 344 1.87 -14.34 -21.34
C GLN A 344 2.90 -14.58 -22.44
N LYS A 345 2.59 -14.24 -23.70
CA LYS A 345 3.54 -14.31 -24.82
C LYS A 345 4.73 -13.38 -24.61
N ILE A 346 4.49 -12.16 -24.12
CA ILE A 346 5.55 -11.20 -23.76
C ILE A 346 6.48 -11.82 -22.72
N LEU A 347 5.95 -12.46 -21.67
CA LEU A 347 6.77 -13.08 -20.64
C LEU A 347 7.51 -14.35 -21.06
N ILE A 348 7.13 -14.97 -22.18
CA ILE A 348 7.94 -16.03 -22.80
C ILE A 348 9.18 -15.42 -23.46
N LYS A 349 9.02 -14.30 -24.18
CA LYS A 349 10.13 -13.60 -24.87
C LYS A 349 11.00 -12.76 -23.94
N PHE A 350 10.37 -12.11 -22.95
CA PHE A 350 10.97 -11.20 -22.00
C PHE A 350 10.61 -11.64 -20.56
N PRO A 351 11.21 -12.73 -20.03
CA PRO A 351 10.83 -13.31 -18.73
C PRO A 351 10.98 -12.36 -17.53
N ASN A 352 11.81 -11.33 -17.68
CA ASN A 352 12.07 -10.33 -16.65
C ASN A 352 11.21 -9.08 -16.76
N SER A 353 10.30 -8.99 -17.74
CA SER A 353 9.42 -7.83 -17.93
C SER A 353 8.59 -7.55 -16.67
N ILE A 354 8.89 -6.43 -16.00
CA ILE A 354 8.19 -6.00 -14.78
C ILE A 354 6.79 -5.53 -15.15
N GLU A 355 6.67 -4.82 -16.27
CA GLU A 355 5.43 -4.28 -16.78
C GLU A 355 4.42 -5.38 -17.09
N ALA A 356 4.82 -6.41 -17.87
CA ALA A 356 3.93 -7.51 -18.21
C ALA A 356 3.45 -8.29 -16.96
N LYS A 357 4.33 -8.52 -15.97
CA LYS A 357 3.95 -9.14 -14.68
C LYS A 357 2.91 -8.28 -13.94
N ALA A 358 3.15 -6.97 -13.86
CA ALA A 358 2.23 -6.06 -13.20
C ALA A 358 0.86 -6.02 -13.89
N LYS A 359 0.83 -6.01 -15.23
CA LYS A 359 -0.41 -6.00 -16.02
C LYS A 359 -1.21 -7.30 -15.90
N ILE A 360 -0.55 -8.45 -15.77
CA ILE A 360 -1.23 -9.72 -15.45
C ILE A 360 -2.02 -9.64 -14.13
N PHE A 361 -1.41 -9.09 -13.07
CA PHE A 361 -2.12 -8.92 -11.80
C PHE A 361 -3.24 -7.88 -11.88
N GLU A 362 -3.05 -6.83 -12.69
CA GLU A 362 -4.12 -5.85 -12.96
C GLU A 362 -5.31 -6.49 -13.69
N ILE A 363 -5.07 -7.38 -14.65
CA ILE A 363 -6.12 -8.17 -15.31
C ILE A 363 -6.85 -9.05 -14.30
N ALA A 364 -6.14 -9.75 -13.42
CA ALA A 364 -6.75 -10.56 -12.37
C ALA A 364 -7.63 -9.72 -11.44
N ASN A 365 -7.20 -8.50 -11.10
CA ASN A 365 -8.00 -7.56 -10.32
C ASN A 365 -9.24 -7.08 -11.09
N LYS A 366 -9.16 -6.88 -12.40
CA LYS A 366 -10.35 -6.58 -13.23
C LYS A 366 -11.35 -7.75 -13.22
N PHE A 367 -10.89 -9.00 -13.33
CA PHE A 367 -11.76 -10.17 -13.17
C PHE A 367 -12.40 -10.24 -11.77
N PHE A 368 -11.63 -9.96 -10.72
CA PHE A 368 -12.14 -9.89 -9.36
C PHE A 368 -13.24 -8.84 -9.20
N LYS A 369 -13.04 -7.62 -9.72
CA LYS A 369 -14.05 -6.55 -9.72
C LYS A 369 -15.33 -6.93 -10.48
N LYS A 370 -15.21 -7.72 -11.54
CA LYS A 370 -16.33 -8.31 -12.29
C LYS A 370 -16.97 -9.52 -11.61
N LYS A 371 -16.55 -9.87 -10.39
CA LYS A 371 -16.96 -11.06 -9.63
C LYS A 371 -16.64 -12.40 -10.30
N ASP A 372 -15.77 -12.40 -11.30
CA ASP A 372 -15.23 -13.64 -11.87
C ASP A 372 -14.09 -14.17 -11.01
N TYR A 373 -14.50 -14.73 -9.87
CA TYR A 373 -13.57 -15.21 -8.85
C TYR A 373 -12.73 -16.40 -9.31
N PHE A 374 -13.28 -17.24 -10.21
CA PHE A 374 -12.56 -18.40 -10.72
C PHE A 374 -11.33 -17.99 -11.53
N ARG A 375 -11.50 -17.11 -12.53
CA ARG A 375 -10.37 -16.64 -13.36
C ARG A 375 -9.40 -15.79 -12.54
N ALA A 376 -9.92 -14.87 -11.72
CA ALA A 376 -9.09 -14.02 -10.87
C ALA A 376 -8.18 -14.85 -9.95
N LEU A 377 -8.74 -15.82 -9.22
CA LEU A 377 -8.00 -16.64 -8.27
C LEU A 377 -6.92 -17.47 -8.97
N LYS A 378 -7.26 -18.11 -10.10
CA LYS A 378 -6.30 -18.90 -10.90
C LYS A 378 -5.08 -18.07 -11.30
N ILE A 379 -5.31 -16.83 -11.76
CA ILE A 379 -4.21 -15.93 -12.14
C ILE A 379 -3.42 -15.52 -10.90
N PHE A 380 -4.07 -15.10 -9.82
CA PHE A 380 -3.41 -14.70 -8.58
C PHE A 380 -2.54 -15.81 -7.98
N GLU A 381 -3.05 -17.05 -7.88
CA GLU A 381 -2.29 -18.20 -7.37
C GLU A 381 -1.08 -18.51 -8.26
N SER A 382 -1.27 -18.51 -9.59
CA SER A 382 -0.17 -18.74 -10.54
C SER A 382 0.92 -17.67 -10.43
N GLY A 383 0.51 -16.40 -10.29
CA GLY A 383 1.42 -15.27 -10.11
C GLY A 383 2.10 -15.28 -8.75
N ALA A 384 1.39 -15.67 -7.68
CA ALA A 384 1.95 -15.81 -6.34
C ALA A 384 3.05 -16.88 -6.28
N LYS A 385 2.86 -18.00 -7.00
CA LYS A 385 3.85 -19.08 -7.11
C LYS A 385 5.07 -18.67 -7.94
N ARG A 386 4.86 -17.98 -9.06
CA ARG A 386 5.94 -17.62 -10.01
C ARG A 386 6.70 -16.36 -9.62
N TRP A 387 6.01 -15.36 -9.05
CA TRP A 387 6.53 -14.02 -8.77
C TRP A 387 6.20 -13.55 -7.35
N PRO A 388 6.64 -14.28 -6.29
CA PRO A 388 6.31 -13.94 -4.91
C PRO A 388 6.81 -12.55 -4.49
N LYS A 389 7.93 -12.07 -5.07
CA LYS A 389 8.45 -10.71 -4.82
C LYS A 389 7.55 -9.61 -5.36
N GLU A 390 6.94 -9.81 -6.54
CA GLU A 390 6.04 -8.83 -7.13
C GLU A 390 4.70 -8.79 -6.38
N LEU A 391 4.23 -9.95 -5.90
CA LEU A 391 3.05 -10.04 -5.03
C LEU A 391 3.22 -9.22 -3.75
N ASN A 392 4.39 -9.29 -3.10
CA ASN A 392 4.63 -8.56 -1.86
C ASN A 392 4.66 -7.02 -2.05
N LYS A 393 4.88 -6.53 -3.28
CA LYS A 393 4.78 -5.10 -3.61
C LYS A 393 3.34 -4.63 -3.87
N LYS A 394 2.38 -5.57 -3.91
CA LYS A 394 0.96 -5.32 -4.21
C LYS A 394 0.08 -6.01 -3.17
N PRO A 395 0.06 -5.51 -1.92
CA PRO A 395 -0.69 -6.12 -0.81
C PRO A 395 -2.16 -6.37 -1.13
N GLU A 396 -2.77 -5.54 -1.97
CA GLU A 396 -4.17 -5.59 -2.40
C GLU A 396 -4.54 -6.93 -3.06
N ILE A 397 -3.57 -7.62 -3.66
CA ILE A 397 -3.79 -8.95 -4.21
C ILE A 397 -4.14 -9.95 -3.10
N ASN A 398 -3.49 -9.86 -1.93
CA ASN A 398 -3.85 -10.72 -0.80
C ASN A 398 -5.25 -10.41 -0.29
N PHE A 399 -5.65 -9.13 -0.28
CA PHE A 399 -7.02 -8.76 0.06
C PHE A 399 -8.04 -9.36 -0.94
N ALA A 400 -7.78 -9.25 -2.25
CA ALA A 400 -8.65 -9.82 -3.28
C ALA A 400 -8.75 -11.35 -3.18
N MET A 401 -7.62 -12.05 -3.02
CA MET A 401 -7.61 -13.50 -2.80
C MET A 401 -8.39 -13.89 -1.54
N ALA A 402 -8.25 -13.11 -0.46
CA ALA A 402 -8.95 -13.36 0.79
C ALA A 402 -10.47 -13.20 0.65
N GLU A 403 -10.96 -12.14 -0.01
CA GLU A 403 -12.39 -11.95 -0.30
C GLU A 403 -12.93 -13.09 -1.19
N ILE A 404 -12.15 -13.55 -2.17
CA ILE A 404 -12.53 -14.71 -3.00
C ILE A 404 -12.68 -15.97 -2.12
N TYR A 405 -11.67 -16.33 -1.33
CA TYR A 405 -11.76 -17.51 -0.46
C TYR A 405 -12.88 -17.37 0.59
N PHE A 406 -13.12 -16.17 1.11
CA PHE A 406 -14.22 -15.90 2.04
C PHE A 406 -15.58 -16.17 1.37
N SER A 407 -15.76 -15.73 0.12
CA SER A 407 -16.98 -16.01 -0.67
C SER A 407 -17.17 -17.51 -0.97
N GLN A 408 -16.08 -18.25 -1.10
CA GLN A 408 -16.06 -19.71 -1.27
C GLN A 408 -16.23 -20.47 0.06
N LYS A 409 -16.38 -19.75 1.18
CA LYS A 409 -16.45 -20.30 2.55
C LYS A 409 -15.17 -21.02 3.02
N ASP A 410 -14.04 -20.86 2.32
CA ASP A 410 -12.72 -21.31 2.78
C ASP A 410 -12.14 -20.26 3.74
N TYR A 411 -12.75 -20.18 4.92
CA TYR A 411 -12.44 -19.18 5.94
C TYR A 411 -10.99 -19.25 6.42
N LYS A 412 -10.41 -20.44 6.49
CA LYS A 412 -9.02 -20.64 6.90
C LYS A 412 -8.04 -20.02 5.90
N LYS A 413 -8.22 -20.25 4.59
CA LYS A 413 -7.38 -19.58 3.57
C LYS A 413 -7.66 -18.09 3.50
N ALA A 414 -8.92 -17.68 3.62
CA ALA A 414 -9.30 -16.27 3.66
C ALA A 414 -8.55 -15.52 4.77
N ARG A 415 -8.61 -16.02 6.02
CA ARG A 415 -7.87 -15.44 7.15
C ARG A 415 -6.37 -15.36 6.89
N LYS A 416 -5.75 -16.43 6.36
CA LYS A 416 -4.32 -16.43 6.04
C LYS A 416 -3.94 -15.29 5.10
N HIS A 417 -4.75 -15.04 4.07
CA HIS A 417 -4.51 -13.96 3.12
C HIS A 417 -4.85 -12.58 3.70
N PHE A 418 -5.92 -12.44 4.48
CA PHE A 418 -6.21 -11.18 5.19
C PHE A 418 -5.11 -10.80 6.17
N PHE A 419 -4.60 -11.73 6.98
CA PHE A 419 -3.46 -11.45 7.87
C PHE A 419 -2.20 -11.07 7.10
N LYS A 420 -1.92 -11.75 5.98
CA LYS A 420 -0.79 -11.36 5.11
C LYS A 420 -0.98 -9.95 4.55
N PHE A 421 -2.18 -9.59 4.15
CA PHE A 421 -2.51 -8.23 3.70
C PHE A 421 -2.26 -7.21 4.83
N LEU A 422 -2.81 -7.43 6.02
CA LEU A 422 -2.64 -6.55 7.18
C LEU A 422 -1.18 -6.39 7.61
N ASN A 423 -0.36 -7.43 7.48
CA ASN A 423 1.07 -7.37 7.77
C ASN A 423 1.87 -6.57 6.72
N LEU A 424 1.43 -6.59 5.46
CA LEU A 424 2.10 -5.89 4.37
C LEU A 424 1.66 -4.43 4.24
N ASP A 425 0.39 -4.14 4.54
CA ASP A 425 -0.20 -2.81 4.47
C ASP A 425 -1.17 -2.56 5.65
N PRO A 426 -0.63 -2.31 6.86
CA PRO A 426 -1.44 -2.14 8.07
C PRO A 426 -2.28 -0.86 8.07
N VAL A 427 -1.91 0.14 7.26
CA VAL A 427 -2.56 1.46 7.16
C VAL A 427 -3.53 1.56 5.98
N SER A 428 -3.75 0.45 5.27
CA SER A 428 -4.67 0.39 4.14
C SER A 428 -6.09 0.78 4.53
N GLN A 429 -6.81 1.41 3.60
CA GLN A 429 -8.26 1.65 3.76
C GLN A 429 -9.05 0.34 3.94
N ASN A 430 -8.58 -0.74 3.30
CA ASN A 430 -9.22 -2.06 3.43
C ASN A 430 -8.82 -2.82 4.70
N ALA A 431 -7.95 -2.27 5.56
CA ALA A 431 -7.47 -2.97 6.75
C ALA A 431 -8.60 -3.23 7.75
N HIS A 432 -9.49 -2.26 7.97
CA HIS A 432 -10.68 -2.43 8.83
C HIS A 432 -11.58 -3.54 8.31
N LYS A 433 -11.91 -3.49 7.02
CA LYS A 433 -12.73 -4.51 6.38
C LYS A 433 -12.08 -5.89 6.48
N ALA A 434 -10.77 -6.00 6.29
CA ALA A 434 -10.04 -7.26 6.46
C ALA A 434 -10.12 -7.80 7.89
N LEU A 435 -9.98 -6.94 8.91
CA LEU A 435 -10.16 -7.33 10.31
C LEU A 435 -11.59 -7.83 10.57
N ASN A 436 -12.60 -7.07 10.15
CA ASN A 436 -13.99 -7.48 10.29
C ASN A 436 -14.27 -8.82 9.63
N ARG A 437 -13.73 -9.07 8.42
CA ARG A 437 -13.85 -10.36 7.74
C ARG A 437 -13.16 -11.51 8.49
N ILE A 438 -11.99 -11.25 9.08
CA ILE A 438 -11.33 -12.25 9.93
C ILE A 438 -12.22 -12.54 11.15
N GLY A 439 -12.75 -11.51 11.82
CA GLY A 439 -13.66 -11.65 12.96
C GLY A 439 -14.92 -12.45 12.60
N ASP A 440 -15.60 -12.08 11.51
CA ASP A 440 -16.78 -12.79 10.97
C ASP A 440 -16.47 -14.27 10.74
N SER A 441 -15.29 -14.56 10.17
CA SER A 441 -14.89 -15.94 9.90
C SER A 441 -14.67 -16.76 11.18
N PHE A 442 -14.23 -16.13 12.27
CA PHE A 442 -14.12 -16.79 13.57
C PHE A 442 -15.47 -16.96 14.24
N VAL A 443 -16.41 -16.00 14.08
CA VAL A 443 -17.80 -16.14 14.55
C VAL A 443 -18.48 -17.34 13.89
N ILE A 444 -18.31 -17.52 12.58
CA ILE A 444 -18.88 -18.66 11.84
C ILE A 444 -18.32 -20.00 12.34
N GLU A 445 -17.07 -20.02 12.78
CA GLU A 445 -16.41 -21.19 13.38
C GLU A 445 -16.66 -21.30 14.91
N GLU A 446 -17.55 -20.46 15.46
CA GLU A 446 -17.88 -20.35 16.90
C GLU A 446 -16.65 -20.08 17.80
N ASN A 447 -15.57 -19.57 17.22
CA ASN A 447 -14.36 -19.20 17.93
C ASN A 447 -14.44 -17.76 18.44
N TYR A 448 -15.34 -17.52 19.40
CA TYR A 448 -15.65 -16.19 19.89
C TYR A 448 -14.47 -15.47 20.55
N GLN A 449 -13.54 -16.19 21.18
CA GLN A 449 -12.35 -15.58 21.79
C GLN A 449 -11.47 -14.87 20.76
N ASN A 450 -11.19 -15.55 19.63
CA ASN A 450 -10.40 -14.96 18.55
C ASN A 450 -11.22 -13.90 17.78
N ALA A 451 -12.53 -14.09 17.64
CA ALA A 451 -13.39 -13.09 17.03
C ALA A 451 -13.35 -11.76 17.80
N LEU A 452 -13.51 -11.80 19.13
CA LEU A 452 -13.45 -10.62 19.99
C LEU A 452 -12.11 -9.90 19.88
N ALA A 453 -10.99 -10.62 19.89
CA ALA A 453 -9.67 -10.00 19.77
C ALA A 453 -9.51 -9.23 18.44
N VAL A 454 -10.04 -9.78 17.34
CA VAL A 454 -9.93 -9.15 16.02
C VAL A 454 -10.92 -8.00 15.86
N PHE A 455 -12.14 -8.13 16.38
CA PHE A 455 -13.12 -7.05 16.35
C PHE A 455 -12.73 -5.89 17.27
N ASP A 456 -12.04 -6.15 18.38
CA ASP A 456 -11.44 -5.13 19.25
C ASP A 456 -10.40 -4.30 18.48
N GLU A 457 -9.48 -4.97 17.77
CA GLU A 457 -8.51 -4.29 16.89
C GLU A 457 -9.19 -3.47 15.79
N SER A 458 -10.32 -3.94 15.25
CA SER A 458 -11.13 -3.17 14.30
C SER A 458 -11.81 -1.97 14.96
N GLY A 459 -12.43 -2.17 16.13
CA GLY A 459 -13.18 -1.16 16.89
C GLY A 459 -12.32 -0.06 17.51
N LYS A 460 -11.02 -0.28 17.66
CA LYS A 460 -10.03 0.71 18.11
C LYS A 460 -9.51 1.60 16.98
N ARG A 461 -9.54 1.13 15.74
CA ARG A 461 -9.02 1.90 14.61
C ARG A 461 -9.95 3.07 14.31
N LYS A 462 -9.34 4.23 14.08
CA LYS A 462 -10.01 5.48 13.68
C LYS A 462 -9.28 6.05 12.48
N ASP A 463 -10.05 6.55 11.52
CA ASP A 463 -9.50 7.16 10.32
C ASP A 463 -9.48 8.68 10.46
N PRO A 464 -8.56 9.38 9.75
CA PRO A 464 -8.59 10.82 9.70
C PRO A 464 -9.94 11.31 9.18
N LYS A 465 -10.57 12.23 9.92
CA LYS A 465 -11.80 12.88 9.49
C LYS A 465 -11.48 13.70 8.24
N LEU A 466 -12.26 13.50 7.18
CA LEU A 466 -12.14 14.25 5.93
C LEU A 466 -13.30 15.24 5.81
N ASN A 467 -13.02 16.41 5.26
CA ASN A 467 -14.06 17.37 4.88
C ASN A 467 -14.67 16.99 3.51
N GLU A 468 -15.67 17.74 3.06
CA GLU A 468 -16.38 17.49 1.79
C GLU A 468 -15.45 17.50 0.56
N GLN A 469 -14.31 18.20 0.64
CA GLN A 469 -13.29 18.24 -0.42
C GLN A 469 -12.21 17.16 -0.28
N GLY A 470 -12.39 16.20 0.65
CA GLY A 470 -11.46 15.09 0.89
C GLY A 470 -10.17 15.50 1.62
N LYS A 471 -10.11 16.70 2.21
CA LYS A 471 -8.96 17.16 3.00
C LYS A 471 -9.12 16.76 4.47
N ARG A 472 -7.99 16.47 5.11
CA ARG A 472 -7.95 16.11 6.54
C ARG A 472 -8.39 17.30 7.39
N VAL A 473 -9.28 17.05 8.34
CA VAL A 473 -9.73 18.02 9.33
C VAL A 473 -8.74 18.03 10.49
N LEU A 474 -8.29 19.22 10.86
CA LEU A 474 -7.41 19.45 12.01
C LEU A 474 -8.21 20.10 13.14
N ASP A 475 -7.82 19.83 14.38
CA ASP A 475 -8.28 20.56 15.56
C ASP A 475 -7.63 21.96 15.65
N GLU A 476 -8.01 22.72 16.68
CA GLU A 476 -7.52 24.09 16.90
C GLU A 476 -6.00 24.14 17.10
N GLU A 477 -5.41 23.04 17.57
CA GLU A 477 -3.98 22.84 17.77
C GLU A 477 -3.24 22.31 16.52
N GLY A 478 -3.94 22.11 15.41
CA GLY A 478 -3.36 21.64 14.14
C GLY A 478 -3.12 20.13 14.07
N LYS A 479 -3.67 19.34 14.99
CA LYS A 479 -3.60 17.87 15.01
C LYS A 479 -4.80 17.26 14.31
N GLU A 480 -4.58 16.14 13.62
CA GLU A 480 -5.62 15.46 12.86
C GLU A 480 -6.74 14.93 13.75
N ILE A 481 -7.98 15.36 13.48
CA ILE A 481 -9.17 14.80 14.08
C ILE A 481 -9.37 13.41 13.49
N ARG A 482 -9.56 12.41 14.35
CA ARG A 482 -9.83 11.02 13.95
C ARG A 482 -11.20 10.58 14.44
N GLU A 483 -11.94 9.94 13.57
CA GLU A 483 -13.30 9.48 13.86
C GLU A 483 -13.46 7.98 13.59
N GLU A 484 -14.51 7.43 14.20
CA GLU A 484 -14.93 6.05 13.95
C GLU A 484 -15.53 5.96 12.55
N THR A 485 -15.14 4.94 11.81
CA THR A 485 -15.74 4.64 10.51
C THR A 485 -16.93 3.71 10.68
N ALA A 486 -17.67 3.47 9.59
CA ALA A 486 -18.71 2.45 9.57
C ALA A 486 -18.14 1.07 9.95
N GLU A 487 -16.93 0.77 9.49
CA GLU A 487 -16.23 -0.48 9.77
C GLU A 487 -15.78 -0.58 11.24
N THR A 488 -15.37 0.54 11.86
CA THR A 488 -15.10 0.61 13.30
C THR A 488 -16.35 0.25 14.09
N GLN A 489 -17.50 0.85 13.73
CA GLN A 489 -18.77 0.60 14.40
C GLN A 489 -19.24 -0.84 14.20
N TYR A 490 -19.04 -1.41 13.01
CA TYR A 490 -19.35 -2.81 12.73
C TYR A 490 -18.64 -3.76 13.69
N GLY A 491 -17.33 -3.58 13.91
CA GLY A 491 -16.57 -4.39 14.85
C GLY A 491 -17.16 -4.36 16.26
N LYS A 492 -17.55 -3.16 16.74
CA LYS A 492 -18.19 -2.99 18.05
C LYS A 492 -19.57 -3.63 18.14
N VAL A 493 -20.40 -3.52 17.09
CA VAL A 493 -21.70 -4.21 17.01
C VAL A 493 -21.49 -5.72 17.12
N ARG A 494 -20.50 -6.28 16.41
CA ARG A 494 -20.19 -7.72 16.48
C ARG A 494 -19.70 -8.18 17.84
N MET A 495 -18.93 -7.37 18.55
CA MET A 495 -18.54 -7.67 19.93
C MET A 495 -19.76 -7.71 20.86
N ALA A 496 -20.68 -6.76 20.71
CA ALA A 496 -21.95 -6.74 21.44
C ALA A 496 -22.82 -7.97 21.10
N ASP A 497 -22.90 -8.37 19.83
CA ASP A 497 -23.64 -9.58 19.40
C ASP A 497 -23.09 -10.84 20.07
N ILE A 498 -21.76 -10.96 20.18
CA ILE A 498 -21.11 -12.06 20.89
C ILE A 498 -21.47 -12.02 22.39
N GLY A 499 -21.54 -10.83 22.99
CA GLY A 499 -21.97 -10.63 24.38
C GLY A 499 -23.39 -11.12 24.65
N VAL A 500 -24.32 -10.82 23.75
CA VAL A 500 -25.71 -11.29 23.82
C VAL A 500 -25.79 -12.81 23.66
N ARG A 501 -25.09 -13.38 22.67
CA ARG A 501 -25.19 -14.80 22.34
C ARG A 501 -24.40 -15.71 23.29
N SER A 502 -23.34 -15.20 23.89
CA SER A 502 -22.41 -15.99 24.71
C SER A 502 -21.95 -15.21 25.94
N PRO A 503 -22.85 -14.75 26.83
CA PRO A 503 -22.54 -13.86 27.95
C PRO A 503 -21.61 -14.47 29.00
N ARG A 504 -21.50 -15.81 29.02
CA ARG A 504 -20.65 -16.56 29.96
C ARG A 504 -19.26 -16.89 29.39
N LEU A 505 -18.94 -16.40 28.19
CA LEU A 505 -17.61 -16.60 27.60
C LEU A 505 -16.56 -15.95 28.51
N LYS A 506 -15.51 -16.70 28.83
CA LYS A 506 -14.36 -16.16 29.57
C LYS A 506 -13.53 -15.33 28.61
N VAL A 507 -13.56 -14.01 28.81
CA VAL A 507 -12.81 -13.03 28.02
C VAL A 507 -11.61 -12.52 28.82
N ARG A 508 -10.52 -12.17 28.13
CA ARG A 508 -9.30 -11.64 28.75
C ARG A 508 -9.33 -10.11 28.75
N ASP A 509 -10.05 -9.57 29.73
CA ASP A 509 -10.39 -8.13 29.80
C ASP A 509 -9.18 -7.22 30.05
N ILE A 510 -8.04 -7.79 30.47
CA ILE A 510 -6.78 -7.06 30.72
C ILE A 510 -6.16 -6.55 29.40
N ILE A 511 -6.47 -7.19 28.26
CA ILE A 511 -5.79 -6.96 26.98
C ILE A 511 -6.70 -6.24 25.97
N PHE A 512 -8.01 -6.44 26.05
CA PHE A 512 -8.98 -6.01 25.02
C PHE A 512 -9.97 -4.99 25.58
N ASP A 513 -10.40 -4.03 24.77
CA ASP A 513 -11.52 -3.14 25.14
C ASP A 513 -12.84 -3.87 24.87
N VAL A 514 -13.24 -4.69 25.84
CA VAL A 514 -14.42 -5.57 25.74
C VAL A 514 -15.66 -4.96 26.37
N ASP A 515 -15.69 -3.65 26.61
CA ASP A 515 -16.90 -2.94 27.03
C ASP A 515 -18.08 -3.22 26.08
N PRO A 516 -17.90 -3.24 24.73
CA PRO A 516 -18.95 -3.66 23.82
C PRO A 516 -19.56 -5.03 24.09
N TYR A 517 -18.74 -5.99 24.50
CA TYR A 517 -19.16 -7.36 24.82
C TYR A 517 -19.93 -7.41 26.15
N TYR A 518 -19.46 -6.71 27.19
CA TYR A 518 -20.10 -6.74 28.52
C TYR A 518 -21.33 -5.83 28.62
N LYS A 519 -21.47 -4.82 27.76
CA LYS A 519 -22.60 -3.88 27.76
C LYS A 519 -23.26 -3.76 26.38
N PRO A 520 -23.83 -4.84 25.82
CA PRO A 520 -24.33 -4.84 24.44
C PRO A 520 -25.35 -3.74 24.15
N PHE A 521 -26.39 -3.58 24.98
CA PHE A 521 -27.42 -2.56 24.77
C PHE A 521 -26.89 -1.13 24.84
N LYS A 522 -25.96 -0.84 25.77
CA LYS A 522 -25.31 0.48 25.85
C LYS A 522 -24.54 0.77 24.56
N THR A 523 -23.85 -0.22 24.02
CA THR A 523 -23.11 -0.09 22.75
C THR A 523 -24.06 0.09 21.58
N TYR A 524 -25.12 -0.70 21.52
CA TYR A 524 -26.12 -0.58 20.48
C TYR A 524 -26.80 0.79 20.47
N ASP A 525 -27.20 1.31 21.64
CA ASP A 525 -27.82 2.63 21.77
C ASP A 525 -26.89 3.73 21.28
N LYS A 526 -25.62 3.69 21.68
CA LYS A 526 -24.62 4.65 21.22
C LYS A 526 -24.46 4.61 19.70
N ILE A 527 -24.24 3.42 19.13
CA ILE A 527 -24.02 3.28 17.67
C ILE A 527 -25.27 3.65 16.88
N PHE A 528 -26.48 3.35 17.39
CA PHE A 528 -27.73 3.78 16.77
C PHE A 528 -27.83 5.31 16.68
N SER A 529 -27.43 6.04 17.73
CA SER A 529 -27.43 7.51 17.72
C SER A 529 -26.31 8.14 16.87
N GLU A 530 -25.18 7.46 16.72
CA GLU A 530 -23.96 7.98 16.07
C GLU A 530 -23.66 7.27 14.74
N ALA A 531 -24.63 6.59 14.13
CA ALA A 531 -24.40 5.69 12.99
C ALA A 531 -23.71 6.40 11.81
N ARG A 532 -22.61 5.83 11.33
CA ARG A 532 -21.77 6.41 10.25
C ARG A 532 -22.22 6.04 8.85
N SER A 533 -23.20 5.16 8.72
CA SER A 533 -23.84 4.83 7.45
C SER A 533 -25.23 4.23 7.68
N VAL A 534 -26.05 4.26 6.64
CA VAL A 534 -27.37 3.60 6.63
C VAL A 534 -27.23 2.09 6.87
N GLU A 535 -26.19 1.46 6.32
CA GLU A 535 -25.90 0.03 6.53
C GLU A 535 -25.63 -0.27 8.01
N ILE A 536 -24.85 0.57 8.70
CA ILE A 536 -24.58 0.37 10.13
C ILE A 536 -25.81 0.67 10.99
N LEU A 537 -26.61 1.67 10.64
CA LEU A 537 -27.87 1.93 11.30
C LEU A 537 -28.80 0.70 11.20
N ALA A 538 -28.92 0.12 10.00
CA ALA A 538 -29.70 -1.09 9.79
C ALA A 538 -29.12 -2.30 10.54
N GLU A 539 -27.80 -2.47 10.53
CA GLU A 539 -27.09 -3.57 11.21
C GLU A 539 -27.28 -3.50 12.73
N VAL A 540 -27.14 -2.32 13.34
CA VAL A 540 -27.32 -2.16 14.79
C VAL A 540 -28.78 -2.33 15.19
N THR A 541 -29.74 -1.82 14.40
CA THR A 541 -31.17 -2.03 14.64
C THR A 541 -31.55 -3.52 14.57
N LEU A 542 -31.03 -4.24 13.57
CA LEU A 542 -31.24 -5.69 13.48
C LEU A 542 -30.67 -6.42 14.69
N SER A 543 -29.44 -6.07 15.08
CA SER A 543 -28.74 -6.67 16.21
C SER A 543 -29.47 -6.43 17.54
N ARG A 544 -29.98 -5.22 17.77
CA ARG A 544 -30.83 -4.88 18.93
C ARG A 544 -32.13 -5.68 18.95
N GLY A 545 -32.81 -5.79 17.82
CA GLY A 545 -34.04 -6.57 17.70
C GLY A 545 -33.83 -8.04 18.05
N ILE A 546 -32.75 -8.64 17.52
CA ILE A 546 -32.34 -10.02 17.85
C ILE A 546 -31.96 -10.14 19.33
N ALA A 547 -31.28 -9.14 19.91
CA ALA A 547 -30.94 -9.15 21.33
C ALA A 547 -32.19 -9.17 22.22
N TYR A 548 -33.17 -8.31 21.94
CA TYR A 548 -34.45 -8.35 22.65
C TYR A 548 -35.20 -9.68 22.48
N LEU A 549 -35.12 -10.28 21.29
CA LEU A 549 -35.71 -11.60 21.04
C LEU A 549 -35.06 -12.68 21.93
N LEU A 550 -33.72 -12.67 22.06
CA LEU A 550 -32.98 -13.60 22.91
C LEU A 550 -33.22 -13.38 24.40
N GLU A 551 -33.48 -12.14 24.83
CA GLU A 551 -33.94 -11.80 26.18
C GLU A 551 -35.44 -12.10 26.41
N GLN A 552 -36.14 -12.68 25.43
CA GLN A 552 -37.58 -12.98 25.47
C GLN A 552 -38.47 -11.74 25.63
N ASN A 553 -37.94 -10.57 25.27
CA ASN A 553 -38.68 -9.32 25.20
C ASN A 553 -39.28 -9.13 23.79
N TYR A 554 -40.19 -10.02 23.43
CA TYR A 554 -40.70 -10.15 22.06
C TYR A 554 -41.37 -8.89 21.53
N LEU A 555 -42.10 -8.15 22.37
CA LEU A 555 -42.71 -6.87 21.96
C LEU A 555 -41.65 -5.85 21.53
N LYS A 556 -40.62 -5.63 22.36
CA LYS A 556 -39.52 -4.71 21.99
C LYS A 556 -38.75 -5.21 20.78
N ALA A 557 -38.57 -6.53 20.64
CA ALA A 557 -37.95 -7.11 19.47
C ALA A 557 -38.71 -6.76 18.19
N ILE A 558 -40.03 -6.96 18.17
CA ILE A 558 -40.90 -6.64 17.03
C ILE A 558 -40.82 -5.14 16.71
N GLU A 559 -40.99 -4.27 17.70
CA GLU A 559 -40.94 -2.82 17.52
C GLU A 559 -39.59 -2.34 16.95
N GLU A 560 -38.48 -2.92 17.41
CA GLU A 560 -37.16 -2.56 16.87
C GLU A 560 -36.98 -3.07 15.44
N LEU A 561 -37.38 -4.31 15.15
CA LEU A 561 -37.23 -4.93 13.82
C LEU A 561 -38.14 -4.29 12.77
N LYS A 562 -39.33 -3.80 13.14
CA LYS A 562 -40.24 -3.07 12.25
C LYS A 562 -39.58 -1.87 11.57
N LYS A 563 -38.61 -1.23 12.24
CA LYS A 563 -37.85 -0.09 11.71
C LYS A 563 -37.06 -0.44 10.43
N LEU A 564 -36.84 -1.72 10.14
CA LEU A 564 -36.14 -2.19 8.95
C LEU A 564 -37.06 -2.49 7.77
N LEU A 565 -38.38 -2.55 7.97
CA LEU A 565 -39.35 -2.85 6.92
C LEU A 565 -39.41 -1.79 5.80
N PRO A 566 -39.20 -0.49 6.04
CA PRO A 566 -39.13 0.51 4.98
C PRO A 566 -37.99 0.29 3.96
N MET A 567 -37.00 -0.58 4.26
CA MET A 567 -35.92 -0.89 3.31
C MET A 567 -36.36 -1.76 2.12
N GLY A 568 -37.56 -2.34 2.17
CA GLY A 568 -38.18 -3.12 1.08
C GLY A 568 -37.66 -4.57 0.95
N PRO A 569 -38.42 -5.44 0.25
CA PRO A 569 -38.21 -6.89 0.23
C PRO A 569 -36.89 -7.38 -0.38
N GLU A 570 -36.25 -6.55 -1.22
CA GLU A 570 -34.94 -6.85 -1.82
C GLU A 570 -33.77 -6.65 -0.84
N SER A 571 -33.98 -5.90 0.26
CA SER A 571 -32.95 -5.66 1.27
C SER A 571 -32.73 -6.90 2.13
N LYS A 572 -31.45 -7.26 2.35
CA LYS A 572 -31.10 -8.33 3.30
C LYS A 572 -31.68 -8.05 4.70
N PHE A 573 -31.69 -6.78 5.12
CA PHE A 573 -32.15 -6.38 6.45
C PHE A 573 -33.66 -6.53 6.60
N PHE A 574 -34.42 -6.24 5.53
CA PHE A 574 -35.84 -6.53 5.50
C PHE A 574 -36.10 -8.02 5.63
N GLN A 575 -35.41 -8.85 4.85
CA GLN A 575 -35.62 -10.30 4.85
C GLN A 575 -35.28 -10.94 6.21
N GLU A 576 -34.24 -10.45 6.88
CA GLU A 576 -33.90 -10.85 8.25
C GLU A 576 -34.96 -10.36 9.24
N ALA A 577 -35.37 -9.08 9.18
CA ALA A 577 -36.38 -8.51 10.06
C ALA A 577 -37.73 -9.22 9.94
N ASP A 578 -38.21 -9.44 8.71
CA ASP A 578 -39.39 -10.23 8.37
C ASP A 578 -39.37 -11.62 9.05
N ARG A 579 -38.22 -12.31 9.01
CA ARG A 579 -38.05 -13.60 9.67
C ARG A 579 -38.12 -13.50 11.19
N TYR A 580 -37.38 -12.57 11.79
CA TYR A 580 -37.32 -12.44 13.25
C TYR A 580 -38.59 -11.87 13.85
N ILE A 581 -39.32 -10.99 13.15
CA ILE A 581 -40.65 -10.52 13.56
C ILE A 581 -41.62 -11.69 13.65
N ARG A 582 -41.66 -12.57 12.63
CA ARG A 582 -42.48 -13.79 12.70
C ARG A 582 -42.12 -14.68 13.88
N GLN A 583 -40.83 -14.92 14.10
CA GLN A 583 -40.37 -15.76 15.21
C GLN A 583 -40.75 -15.15 16.57
N ALA A 584 -40.54 -13.84 16.72
CA ALA A 584 -40.91 -13.10 17.92
C ALA A 584 -42.42 -13.16 18.17
N LEU A 585 -43.25 -13.01 17.13
CA LEU A 585 -44.70 -13.09 17.28
C LEU A 585 -45.17 -14.49 17.66
N ILE A 586 -44.64 -15.53 17.04
CA ILE A 586 -44.95 -16.93 17.39
C ILE A 586 -44.68 -17.15 18.90
N ALA A 587 -43.51 -16.71 19.38
CA ALA A 587 -43.13 -16.86 20.78
C ALA A 587 -43.97 -15.97 21.73
N LEU A 588 -44.36 -14.77 21.27
CA LEU A 588 -45.21 -13.85 22.03
C LEU A 588 -46.64 -14.37 22.19
N VAL A 589 -47.24 -14.87 21.11
CA VAL A 589 -48.58 -15.48 21.14
C VAL A 589 -48.57 -16.70 22.06
N ASP A 590 -47.58 -17.59 21.95
CA ASP A 590 -47.48 -18.75 22.83
C ASP A 590 -47.31 -18.34 24.31
N LYS A 591 -46.53 -17.29 24.59
CA LYS A 591 -46.39 -16.72 25.93
C LYS A 591 -47.72 -16.19 26.48
N TYR A 592 -48.48 -15.44 25.69
CA TYR A 592 -49.78 -14.92 26.13
C TYR A 592 -50.86 -16.00 26.23
N ALA A 593 -50.84 -17.00 25.36
CA ALA A 593 -51.76 -18.13 25.44
C ALA A 593 -51.57 -18.91 26.74
N LYS A 594 -50.33 -19.12 27.19
CA LYS A 594 -50.01 -19.71 28.50
C LYS A 594 -50.44 -18.87 29.70
N GLN A 595 -50.78 -17.60 29.48
CA GLN A 595 -51.26 -16.66 30.49
C GLN A 595 -52.78 -16.41 30.38
N ASP A 596 -53.49 -17.18 29.55
CA ASP A 596 -54.91 -17.01 29.23
C ASP A 596 -55.26 -15.59 28.74
N GLY A 597 -54.30 -14.94 28.08
CA GLY A 597 -54.39 -13.54 27.63
C GLY A 597 -54.92 -13.40 26.21
N SER A 598 -56.25 -13.50 26.02
CA SER A 598 -56.87 -13.36 24.69
C SER A 598 -56.66 -11.98 24.05
N LEU A 599 -56.86 -10.89 24.79
CA LEU A 599 -56.72 -9.52 24.24
C LEU A 599 -55.27 -9.18 23.81
N PRO A 600 -54.22 -9.48 24.59
CA PRO A 600 -52.84 -9.29 24.14
C PRO A 600 -52.46 -10.09 22.88
N ILE A 601 -52.99 -11.31 22.71
CA ILE A 601 -52.80 -12.10 21.49
C ILE A 601 -53.38 -11.37 20.29
N LEU A 602 -54.63 -10.94 20.38
CA LEU A 602 -55.34 -10.28 19.28
C LEU A 602 -54.72 -8.94 18.92
N TYR A 603 -54.34 -8.14 19.92
CA TYR A 603 -53.61 -6.89 19.70
C TYR A 603 -52.29 -7.12 18.94
N SER A 604 -51.47 -8.08 19.40
CA SER A 604 -50.19 -8.38 18.75
C SER A 604 -50.35 -8.96 17.34
N TYR A 605 -51.36 -9.80 17.13
CA TYR A 605 -51.62 -10.40 15.82
C TYR A 605 -52.20 -9.40 14.81
N SER A 606 -53.15 -8.56 15.23
CA SER A 606 -53.74 -7.51 14.38
C SER A 606 -52.71 -6.47 13.92
N ASP A 607 -51.81 -6.06 14.81
CA ASP A 607 -50.69 -5.19 14.46
C ASP A 607 -49.76 -5.88 13.44
N PHE A 608 -49.47 -7.17 13.61
CA PHE A 608 -48.63 -7.92 12.67
C PHE A 608 -49.22 -8.08 11.27
N ILE A 609 -50.51 -8.43 11.14
CA ILE A 609 -51.14 -8.61 9.81
C ILE A 609 -51.19 -7.31 8.99
N SER A 610 -51.00 -6.15 9.64
CA SER A 610 -50.87 -4.85 8.96
C SER A 610 -49.48 -4.61 8.36
N LEU A 611 -48.48 -5.40 8.76
CA LEU A 611 -47.11 -5.23 8.31
C LEU A 611 -46.89 -5.86 6.92
N PRO A 612 -45.99 -5.31 6.09
CA PRO A 612 -45.64 -5.88 4.79
C PRO A 612 -44.74 -7.12 4.92
N VAL A 613 -45.03 -8.03 5.85
CA VAL A 613 -44.26 -9.26 6.13
C VAL A 613 -44.99 -10.48 5.59
N ARG A 614 -44.28 -11.61 5.44
CA ARG A 614 -44.97 -12.85 5.02
C ARG A 614 -45.85 -13.38 6.16
N ASP A 615 -46.97 -13.99 5.77
CA ASP A 615 -47.93 -14.66 6.65
C ASP A 615 -47.28 -15.66 7.63
N ILE A 616 -47.95 -15.83 8.78
CA ILE A 616 -47.67 -16.93 9.70
C ILE A 616 -48.40 -18.20 9.23
N ASN A 617 -47.61 -19.26 9.03
CA ASN A 617 -48.09 -20.62 8.73
C ASN A 617 -47.78 -21.61 9.87
N ASN A 618 -47.59 -21.13 11.10
CA ASN A 618 -47.44 -21.97 12.28
C ASN A 618 -48.84 -22.38 12.80
N ALA A 619 -49.18 -23.67 12.71
CA ALA A 619 -50.50 -24.18 13.09
C ALA A 619 -50.87 -23.89 14.55
N GLN A 620 -49.91 -24.03 15.48
CA GLN A 620 -50.13 -23.74 16.90
C GLN A 620 -50.50 -22.28 17.13
N THR A 621 -49.73 -21.35 16.57
CA THR A 621 -50.01 -19.91 16.67
C THR A 621 -51.37 -19.56 16.07
N LEU A 622 -51.70 -20.10 14.89
CA LEU A 622 -52.99 -19.84 14.25
C LEU A 622 -54.17 -20.35 15.09
N ILE A 623 -54.04 -21.52 15.73
CA ILE A 623 -55.05 -22.02 16.68
C ILE A 623 -55.17 -21.10 17.89
N GLN A 624 -54.06 -20.71 18.51
CA GLN A 624 -54.06 -19.85 19.69
C GLN A 624 -54.73 -18.50 19.40
N VAL A 625 -54.49 -17.93 18.21
CA VAL A 625 -55.15 -16.70 17.76
C VAL A 625 -56.64 -16.97 17.48
N GLY A 626 -56.99 -18.09 16.84
CA GLY A 626 -58.38 -18.48 16.59
C GLY A 626 -59.18 -18.66 17.88
N GLU A 627 -58.59 -19.30 18.89
CA GLU A 627 -59.16 -19.45 20.24
C GLU A 627 -59.34 -18.10 20.94
N ALA A 628 -58.39 -17.17 20.76
CA ALA A 628 -58.53 -15.83 21.30
C ALA A 628 -59.69 -15.05 20.64
N TYR A 629 -59.89 -15.18 19.32
CA TYR A 629 -61.05 -14.60 18.62
C TYR A 629 -62.37 -15.25 19.07
N GLN A 630 -62.40 -16.58 19.21
CA GLN A 630 -63.56 -17.31 19.71
C GLN A 630 -63.94 -16.84 21.12
N ALA A 631 -62.96 -16.66 22.01
CA ALA A 631 -63.19 -16.23 23.39
C ALA A 631 -63.84 -14.84 23.51
N ILE A 632 -63.70 -13.97 22.50
CA ILE A 632 -64.34 -12.65 22.47
C ILE A 632 -65.59 -12.61 21.57
N GLY A 633 -66.07 -13.76 21.10
CA GLY A 633 -67.28 -13.88 20.26
C GLY A 633 -67.07 -13.51 18.78
N MET A 634 -65.83 -13.35 18.32
CA MET A 634 -65.52 -13.08 16.90
C MET A 634 -65.41 -14.39 16.11
N PHE A 635 -66.54 -15.07 15.95
CA PHE A 635 -66.60 -16.43 15.40
C PHE A 635 -66.18 -16.52 13.93
N ALA A 636 -66.45 -15.49 13.11
CA ALA A 636 -66.09 -15.50 11.70
C ALA A 636 -64.56 -15.53 11.49
N GLU A 637 -63.83 -14.76 12.28
CA GLU A 637 -62.37 -14.71 12.30
C GLU A 637 -61.78 -16.01 12.87
N ALA A 638 -62.37 -16.54 13.94
CA ALA A 638 -61.99 -17.81 14.53
C ALA A 638 -62.10 -18.96 13.51
N ILE A 639 -63.26 -19.09 12.82
CA ILE A 639 -63.49 -20.10 11.78
C ILE A 639 -62.45 -19.97 10.65
N LYS A 640 -62.19 -18.75 10.15
CA LYS A 640 -61.17 -18.53 9.10
C LYS A 640 -59.80 -19.05 9.51
N LEU A 641 -59.40 -18.83 10.77
CA LEU A 641 -58.11 -19.32 11.28
C LEU A 641 -58.10 -20.83 11.45
N TYR A 642 -59.17 -21.43 11.96
CA TYR A 642 -59.31 -22.89 12.07
C TYR A 642 -59.29 -23.60 10.71
N GLU A 643 -59.93 -23.02 9.69
CA GLU A 643 -59.82 -23.51 8.31
C GLU A 643 -58.39 -23.36 7.76
N LYS A 644 -57.72 -22.24 8.04
CA LYS A 644 -56.30 -22.07 7.67
C LYS A 644 -55.43 -23.14 8.34
N VAL A 645 -55.68 -23.47 9.61
CA VAL A 645 -54.97 -24.54 10.33
C VAL A 645 -55.13 -25.89 9.65
N LYS A 646 -56.35 -26.26 9.23
CA LYS A 646 -56.59 -27.51 8.49
C LYS A 646 -55.74 -27.62 7.21
N SER A 647 -55.44 -26.49 6.58
CA SER A 647 -54.59 -26.44 5.38
C SER A 647 -53.08 -26.56 5.68
N VAL A 648 -52.61 -26.06 6.83
CA VAL A 648 -51.17 -26.04 7.17
C VAL A 648 -50.72 -27.19 8.08
N ASP A 649 -51.64 -27.79 8.85
CA ASP A 649 -51.35 -28.92 9.75
C ASP A 649 -51.33 -30.27 9.00
N SER A 650 -50.26 -30.49 8.23
CA SER A 650 -50.07 -31.72 7.44
C SER A 650 -50.07 -33.01 8.27
N GLN A 651 -49.66 -32.94 9.53
CA GLN A 651 -49.59 -34.10 10.45
C GLN A 651 -50.90 -34.34 11.21
N LYS A 652 -51.89 -33.43 11.07
CA LYS A 652 -53.19 -33.49 11.74
C LYS A 652 -53.06 -33.50 13.27
N ASN A 653 -51.99 -32.92 13.81
CA ASN A 653 -51.70 -32.87 15.25
C ASN A 653 -52.76 -32.09 16.04
N TYR A 654 -53.44 -31.15 15.38
CA TYR A 654 -54.44 -30.30 16.00
C TYR A 654 -55.85 -30.53 15.45
N ARG A 655 -56.04 -31.57 14.62
CA ARG A 655 -57.31 -31.87 13.96
C ARG A 655 -58.47 -31.92 14.95
N ASP A 656 -58.35 -32.72 16.00
CA ASP A 656 -59.44 -32.94 16.96
C ASP A 656 -59.75 -31.65 17.73
N ARG A 657 -58.72 -30.87 18.09
CA ARG A 657 -58.88 -29.57 18.76
C ARG A 657 -59.60 -28.57 17.87
N VAL A 658 -59.27 -28.53 16.57
CA VAL A 658 -59.95 -27.68 15.59
C VAL A 658 -61.42 -28.06 15.43
N TYR A 659 -61.74 -29.35 15.26
CA TYR A 659 -63.13 -29.80 15.13
C TYR A 659 -63.93 -29.53 16.42
N LEU A 660 -63.34 -29.76 17.60
CA LEU A 660 -63.97 -29.44 18.87
C LEU A 660 -64.30 -27.94 18.97
N ASN A 661 -63.37 -27.07 18.59
CA ASN A 661 -63.60 -25.62 18.65
C ASN A 661 -64.63 -25.16 17.61
N LEU A 662 -64.63 -25.71 16.40
CA LEU A 662 -65.66 -25.45 15.38
C LEU A 662 -67.05 -25.90 15.85
N GLY A 663 -67.16 -27.10 16.42
CA GLY A 663 -68.43 -27.61 16.97
C GLY A 663 -68.97 -26.73 18.09
N LYS A 664 -68.09 -26.24 19.00
CA LYS A 664 -68.49 -25.26 20.03
C LYS A 664 -69.04 -23.96 19.42
N ILE A 665 -68.41 -23.44 18.38
CA ILE A 665 -68.88 -22.23 17.69
C ILE A 665 -70.26 -22.47 17.05
N HIS A 666 -70.46 -23.61 16.38
CA HIS A 666 -71.75 -23.95 15.77
C HIS A 666 -72.86 -24.11 16.81
N LEU A 667 -72.57 -24.73 17.95
CA LEU A 667 -73.49 -24.87 19.07
C LEU A 667 -73.89 -23.50 19.65
N GLU A 668 -72.92 -22.61 19.88
CA GLU A 668 -73.16 -21.23 20.32
C GLU A 668 -73.94 -20.40 19.29
N SER A 669 -73.83 -20.74 18.00
CA SER A 669 -74.55 -20.10 16.90
C SER A 669 -75.91 -20.73 16.57
N SER A 670 -76.36 -21.72 17.35
CA SER A 670 -77.61 -22.48 17.12
C SER A 670 -77.67 -23.28 15.80
N ASN A 671 -76.52 -23.64 15.23
CA ASN A 671 -76.42 -24.52 14.05
C ASN A 671 -76.21 -25.97 14.50
N TYR A 672 -77.30 -26.61 14.97
CA TYR A 672 -77.21 -27.92 15.64
C TYR A 672 -76.82 -29.08 14.71
N ASP A 673 -77.07 -28.98 13.41
CA ASP A 673 -76.73 -30.05 12.45
C ASP A 673 -75.22 -30.06 12.14
N GLU A 674 -74.57 -28.89 12.16
CA GLU A 674 -73.12 -28.75 11.98
C GLU A 674 -72.30 -28.89 13.27
N ALA A 675 -72.93 -28.72 14.44
CA ALA A 675 -72.32 -28.86 15.76
C ALA A 675 -72.14 -30.32 16.18
#